data_AF-A0A8T4VMV9-F1
#
_entry.id   AF-A0A8T4VMV9-F1
#
_cell.length_a   1.000
_cell.length_b   1.000
_cell.length_c   1.000
_cell.angle_alpha   90.00
_cell.angle_beta   90.00
_cell.angle_gamma   90.00
#
_symmetry.space_group_name_H-M   'P 1'
#
loop_
_entity.id
_entity.type
_entity.pdbx_description
1 polymer ?
#
loop_
_entity_poly.entity_id
_entity_poly.type
_entity_poly.pdbx_seq_one_letter_code
_entity_poly.pdbx_strand_id
1 'polypeptide(L)'
;MEFQTTPYTPMDRAYFEESPEPIQLERPIVPISELGQTVPEKDPRTGAHIIQTTQAAIRAGASQIQWVQTTPSTAAIGGRVKAIGKEAREAIREMIKANDVMVSGWEMPTSSITNMSGFDPQSGSLNEQKRFEDMNEVRDAIRFVGEVAGGGGVDIWSQEFPRTIFDAKFNGGREGVKGWTFKAYDREHEMAVKHLVDDRSGKIIQEIRMNQEINYPEWNRYNPENKFLWQKYGGKPYQDENGKLIRSGDYIDYEHNKVGRENRVASFDQNTHTVIIKKRIWKDFEDEAIEINQEKAAQLGIPVSQLSEEQRVTPQEAFLYASTASQEAIARAYGTQYQFNLNEEIKLLEKLKGAKKYYEQIEAFVHGDKEELIKLKQRDLISQGLDRWITPDYKLPTELIEEEIRQMRDRVRYGRDMATGQIQQAEDLKNQRAHILTADKYAKRKAIESYAELGLHAMHETRDLRTERPIHVGPEIGWPAQWGGHPDEFVELIQTSRKKMVEIMTSSTINGKPNPYFDSHVSKQEAEERAKTHIRGVWDSSHQGMWLNYFRRKSGESEEERLSEFKKWYLEQVQKIIDADVVGAIQAVDSATGAHGHLPAGQGIFPVVDAVKMFRESGWRGAVVSEGHEEEQFGQSRILLETWKAFGAGIHSPGYHSVVPGRVPTTAWGDIQHGYFGRMEPPYFVFGAYSPSNDWTLWSNVQLE
;
A
#
# COMPACT_ATOMS: atom_id res chain seq x y z
N MET A 1 69.06 44.76 26.04
CA MET A 1 68.12 43.73 25.59
C MET A 1 68.13 42.67 26.68
N GLU A 2 67.22 42.80 27.63
CA GLU A 2 67.06 41.89 28.78
C GLU A 2 65.79 41.08 28.53
N PHE A 3 65.93 39.76 28.45
CA PHE A 3 64.79 38.85 28.40
C PHE A 3 64.36 38.53 29.83
N GLN A 4 63.28 39.15 30.29
CA GLN A 4 62.55 38.71 31.49
C GLN A 4 61.33 37.89 31.03
N THR A 5 61.39 36.58 31.23
CA THR A 5 60.18 35.74 31.27
C THR A 5 60.27 34.86 32.51
N THR A 6 59.50 35.19 33.52
CA THR A 6 59.10 34.28 34.60
C THR A 6 58.07 33.30 34.04
N PRO A 7 58.11 32.01 34.43
CA PRO A 7 57.14 31.03 33.94
C PRO A 7 55.80 31.24 34.63
N TYR A 8 54.77 31.56 33.85
CA TYR A 8 53.37 31.53 34.30
C TYR A 8 52.96 30.07 34.55
N THR A 9 52.38 29.79 35.72
CA THR A 9 51.69 28.52 35.97
C THR A 9 50.17 28.71 35.86
N PRO A 10 49.38 27.65 35.55
CA PRO A 10 47.93 27.76 35.40
C PRO A 10 47.16 28.26 36.65
N MET A 11 47.85 28.37 37.79
CA MET A 11 47.30 28.83 39.07
C MET A 11 47.36 30.36 39.26
N ASP A 12 48.02 31.10 38.36
CA ASP A 12 48.24 32.56 38.48
C ASP A 12 47.13 33.43 37.85
N ARG A 13 45.96 32.86 37.52
CA ARG A 13 44.83 33.66 37.02
C ARG A 13 44.10 34.33 38.18
N ALA A 14 44.27 35.64 38.31
CA ALA A 14 43.39 36.47 39.12
C ALA A 14 41.93 36.21 38.71
N TYR A 15 41.08 35.92 39.70
CA TYR A 15 39.64 35.82 39.54
C TYR A 15 39.13 37.11 38.90
N PHE A 16 38.58 37.02 37.69
CA PHE A 16 37.90 38.14 37.06
C PHE A 16 36.65 38.46 37.87
N GLU A 17 36.48 39.75 38.16
CA GLU A 17 35.28 40.33 38.77
C GLU A 17 34.03 39.95 37.96
N GLU A 18 32.96 39.62 38.69
CA GLU A 18 31.63 39.34 38.15
C GLU A 18 31.17 40.46 37.22
N SER A 19 31.04 40.15 35.93
CA SER A 19 30.34 41.04 35.01
C SER A 19 28.83 40.87 35.24
N PRO A 20 28.07 41.97 35.44
CA PRO A 20 26.65 41.91 35.71
C PRO A 20 25.88 41.85 34.39
N GLU A 21 25.28 40.69 34.11
CA GLU A 21 23.97 40.45 33.48
C GLU A 21 24.02 39.02 32.89
N PRO A 22 23.09 38.11 33.27
CA PRO A 22 23.06 36.79 32.67
C PRO A 22 22.72 36.93 31.20
N ILE A 23 23.68 36.60 30.32
CA ILE A 23 23.42 36.42 28.90
C ILE A 23 22.27 35.42 28.81
N GLN A 24 21.12 35.88 28.32
CA GLN A 24 19.97 35.04 28.06
C GLN A 24 20.36 34.14 26.88
N LEU A 25 21.03 33.02 27.16
CA LEU A 25 21.33 32.00 26.17
C LEU A 25 19.98 31.57 25.59
N GLU A 26 19.72 31.89 24.33
CA GLU A 26 18.56 31.36 23.61
C GLU A 26 18.58 29.84 23.78
N ARG A 27 17.53 29.29 24.39
CA ARG A 27 17.42 27.85 24.55
C ARG A 27 17.19 27.26 23.17
N PRO A 28 18.00 26.27 22.75
CA PRO A 28 17.82 25.66 21.44
C PRO A 28 16.42 25.04 21.33
N ILE A 29 15.88 24.98 20.10
CA ILE A 29 14.56 24.41 19.79
C ILE A 29 14.45 22.98 20.35
N VAL A 30 15.54 22.22 20.22
CA VAL A 30 15.74 20.91 20.85
C VAL A 30 17.04 20.97 21.65
N PRO A 31 17.02 20.83 22.98
CA PRO A 31 18.24 20.75 23.77
C PRO A 31 18.99 19.45 23.48
N ILE A 32 20.31 19.44 23.70
CA ILE A 32 21.14 18.24 23.45
C ILE A 32 20.68 17.02 24.26
N SER A 33 20.10 17.24 25.44
CA SER A 33 19.47 16.22 26.28
C SER A 33 18.19 15.60 25.69
N GLU A 34 17.66 16.18 24.61
CA GLU A 34 16.49 15.69 23.88
C GLU A 34 16.79 15.41 22.40
N LEU A 35 18.03 15.62 21.96
CA LEU A 35 18.46 15.36 20.59
C LEU A 35 19.14 14.00 20.51
N GLY A 36 18.64 13.17 19.59
CA GLY A 36 19.23 11.88 19.30
C GLY A 36 19.79 11.74 17.89
N GLN A 37 20.22 10.53 17.58
CA GLN A 37 20.59 10.12 16.23
C GLN A 37 20.11 8.70 15.95
N THR A 38 19.95 8.37 14.68
CA THR A 38 19.76 6.99 14.23
C THR A 38 21.09 6.23 14.28
N VAL A 39 21.05 4.96 14.67
CA VAL A 39 22.22 4.12 14.89
C VAL A 39 22.00 2.75 14.24
N PRO A 40 22.87 2.32 13.30
CA PRO A 40 22.70 1.03 12.66
C PRO A 40 22.93 -0.13 13.64
N GLU A 41 22.09 -1.17 13.55
CA GLU A 41 22.28 -2.46 14.24
C GLU A 41 23.66 -3.04 13.94
N LYS A 42 24.08 -2.91 12.68
CA LYS A 42 25.39 -3.29 12.19
C LYS A 42 25.90 -2.24 11.22
N ASP A 43 27.03 -1.64 11.56
CA ASP A 43 27.67 -0.64 10.69
C ASP A 43 28.26 -1.35 9.46
N PRO A 44 27.79 -1.03 8.24
CA PRO A 44 28.29 -1.67 7.03
C PRO A 44 29.75 -1.29 6.71
N ARG A 45 30.28 -0.19 7.26
CA ARG A 45 31.63 0.31 6.99
C ARG A 45 32.67 -0.37 7.88
N THR A 46 32.36 -0.49 9.16
CA THR A 46 33.31 -0.97 10.19
C THR A 46 33.03 -2.42 10.61
N GLY A 47 31.83 -2.94 10.33
CA GLY A 47 31.37 -4.22 10.86
C GLY A 47 30.98 -4.16 12.34
N ALA A 48 30.96 -2.97 12.95
CA ALA A 48 30.61 -2.79 14.35
C ALA A 48 29.17 -3.25 14.61
N HIS A 49 28.96 -3.95 15.72
CA HIS A 49 27.65 -4.46 16.13
C HIS A 49 26.90 -3.46 17.02
N ILE A 50 25.62 -3.72 17.29
CA ILE A 50 24.70 -2.78 17.95
C ILE A 50 25.23 -2.18 19.25
N ILE A 51 25.86 -2.97 20.12
CA ILE A 51 26.47 -2.44 21.36
C ILE A 51 27.56 -1.42 21.04
N GLN A 52 28.45 -1.70 20.08
CA GLN A 52 29.54 -0.79 19.71
C GLN A 52 29.02 0.48 19.04
N THR A 53 28.06 0.35 18.12
CA THR A 53 27.45 1.50 17.43
C THR A 53 26.69 2.38 18.42
N THR A 54 25.95 1.77 19.35
CA THR A 54 25.26 2.48 20.43
C THR A 54 26.25 3.18 21.37
N GLN A 55 27.32 2.49 21.81
CA GLN A 55 28.37 3.12 22.63
C GLN A 55 29.06 4.29 21.93
N ALA A 56 29.30 4.19 20.62
CA ALA A 56 29.85 5.29 19.84
C ALA A 56 28.89 6.50 19.83
N ALA A 57 27.59 6.25 19.63
CA ALA A 57 26.58 7.30 19.64
C ALA A 57 26.44 7.97 21.02
N ILE A 58 26.43 7.20 22.10
CA ILE A 58 26.41 7.71 23.48
C ILE A 58 27.64 8.59 23.73
N ARG A 59 28.84 8.11 23.35
CA ARG A 59 30.07 8.89 23.50
C ARG A 59 30.07 10.15 22.66
N ALA A 60 29.43 10.15 21.50
CA ALA A 60 29.21 11.33 20.66
C ALA A 60 28.24 12.36 21.27
N GLY A 61 27.59 12.05 22.40
CA GLY A 61 26.66 12.94 23.09
C GLY A 61 25.19 12.71 22.73
N ALA A 62 24.84 11.58 22.12
CA ALA A 62 23.44 11.22 21.88
C ALA A 62 22.73 10.96 23.21
N SER A 63 21.71 11.75 23.52
CA SER A 63 20.80 11.48 24.64
C SER A 63 19.64 10.57 24.25
N GLN A 64 19.35 10.48 22.94
CA GLN A 64 18.33 9.61 22.38
C GLN A 64 18.88 8.80 21.20
N ILE A 65 18.40 7.57 21.05
CA ILE A 65 18.86 6.66 19.98
C ILE A 65 17.67 5.97 19.34
N GLN A 66 17.57 6.02 18.02
CA GLN A 66 16.74 5.11 17.24
C GLN A 66 17.64 4.07 16.60
N TRP A 67 17.36 2.79 16.80
CA TRP A 67 18.13 1.75 16.14
C TRP A 67 17.59 1.49 14.75
N VAL A 68 18.47 1.32 13.76
CA VAL A 68 18.10 1.01 12.38
C VAL A 68 18.56 -0.40 12.04
N GLN A 69 17.62 -1.28 11.72
CA GLN A 69 17.97 -2.63 11.32
C GLN A 69 18.53 -2.64 9.89
N THR A 70 19.83 -2.88 9.77
CA THR A 70 20.48 -2.97 8.46
C THR A 70 20.44 -4.38 7.87
N THR A 71 20.14 -5.38 8.69
CA THR A 71 20.09 -6.80 8.29
C THR A 71 18.74 -7.15 7.66
N PRO A 72 18.68 -7.64 6.40
CA PRO A 72 17.44 -8.07 5.77
C PRO A 72 16.73 -9.19 6.54
N SER A 73 15.39 -9.21 6.52
CA SER A 73 14.59 -10.26 7.15
C SER A 73 14.86 -11.65 6.56
N THR A 74 15.28 -11.72 5.29
CA THR A 74 15.62 -12.94 4.56
C THR A 74 17.02 -13.48 4.84
N ALA A 75 17.87 -12.73 5.57
CA ALA A 75 19.22 -13.17 5.88
C ALA A 75 19.20 -14.39 6.81
N ALA A 76 19.98 -15.43 6.46
CA ALA A 76 20.07 -16.65 7.26
C ALA A 76 20.84 -16.43 8.58
N ILE A 77 21.88 -15.59 8.55
CA ILE A 77 22.81 -15.32 9.66
C ILE A 77 23.19 -13.83 9.62
N GLY A 78 23.50 -13.25 10.79
CA GLY A 78 24.31 -12.02 10.84
C GLY A 78 23.62 -10.75 11.37
N GLY A 79 22.45 -10.87 11.98
CA GLY A 79 21.72 -9.78 12.64
C GLY A 79 20.24 -10.11 12.86
N ARG A 80 19.44 -9.07 13.05
CA ARG A 80 18.05 -9.04 13.54
C ARG A 80 17.94 -9.20 15.05
N VAL A 81 16.89 -8.63 15.61
CA VAL A 81 16.59 -8.69 17.04
C VAL A 81 16.60 -10.14 17.58
N LYS A 82 16.08 -11.11 16.81
CA LYS A 82 16.03 -12.53 17.20
C LYS A 82 17.39 -13.22 17.30
N ALA A 83 18.43 -12.66 16.69
CA ALA A 83 19.80 -13.18 16.81
C ALA A 83 20.53 -12.64 18.04
N ILE A 84 19.98 -11.62 18.73
CA ILE A 84 20.59 -11.04 19.93
C ILE A 84 20.19 -11.91 21.13
N GLY A 85 21.17 -12.63 21.68
CA GLY A 85 21.00 -13.50 22.83
C GLY A 85 20.73 -12.76 24.15
N LYS A 86 20.31 -13.49 25.17
CA LYS A 86 19.91 -12.96 26.48
C LYS A 86 20.98 -12.07 27.13
N GLU A 87 22.24 -12.51 27.14
CA GLU A 87 23.35 -11.77 27.76
C GLU A 87 23.62 -10.45 27.03
N ALA A 88 23.58 -10.45 25.70
CA ALA A 88 23.74 -9.24 24.90
C ALA A 88 22.58 -8.26 25.12
N ARG A 89 21.32 -8.76 25.22
CA ARG A 89 20.15 -7.93 25.56
C ARG A 89 20.31 -7.27 26.93
N GLU A 90 20.77 -8.00 27.94
CA GLU A 90 21.04 -7.44 29.27
C GLU A 90 22.13 -6.38 29.21
N ALA A 91 23.24 -6.65 28.51
CA ALA A 91 24.32 -5.69 28.35
C ALA A 91 23.86 -4.39 27.67
N ILE A 92 23.00 -4.48 26.65
CA ILE A 92 22.41 -3.29 26.02
C ILE A 92 21.53 -2.53 27.01
N ARG A 93 20.66 -3.23 27.76
CA ARG A 93 19.79 -2.61 28.77
C ARG A 93 20.59 -1.89 29.86
N GLU A 94 21.60 -2.55 30.41
CA GLU A 94 22.48 -1.98 31.43
C GLU A 94 23.24 -0.76 30.91
N MET A 95 23.75 -0.83 29.67
CA MET A 95 24.42 0.29 29.03
C MET A 95 23.49 1.49 28.84
N ILE A 96 22.26 1.28 28.34
CA ILE A 96 21.26 2.34 28.18
C ILE A 96 20.96 2.99 29.53
N LYS A 97 20.68 2.16 30.55
CA LYS A 97 20.32 2.62 31.90
C LYS A 97 21.47 3.35 32.60
N ALA A 98 22.70 2.88 32.44
CA ALA A 98 23.87 3.50 33.05
C ALA A 98 24.17 4.89 32.48
N ASN A 99 23.77 5.14 31.23
CA ASN A 99 24.03 6.40 30.52
C ASN A 99 22.83 7.35 30.50
N ASP A 100 21.69 6.94 31.07
CA ASP A 100 20.43 7.70 31.02
C ASP A 100 20.03 8.08 29.57
N VAL A 101 20.24 7.14 28.64
CA VAL A 101 19.95 7.34 27.21
C VAL A 101 18.55 6.82 26.93
N MET A 102 17.75 7.58 26.19
CA MET A 102 16.43 7.14 25.77
C MET A 102 16.50 6.46 24.40
N VAL A 103 16.20 5.16 24.33
CA VAL A 103 15.96 4.53 23.03
C VAL A 103 14.55 4.91 22.55
N SER A 104 14.47 5.64 21.44
CA SER A 104 13.20 6.11 20.87
C SER A 104 12.47 4.98 20.15
N GLY A 105 13.19 4.07 19.49
CA GLY A 105 12.58 2.95 18.78
C GLY A 105 13.53 2.10 17.94
N TRP A 106 12.93 1.29 17.09
CA TRP A 106 13.57 0.36 16.16
C TRP A 106 12.96 0.48 14.76
N GLU A 107 13.75 0.93 13.80
CA GLU A 107 13.39 0.99 12.38
C GLU A 107 13.66 -0.35 11.71
N MET A 108 12.64 -0.87 11.04
CA MET A 108 12.69 -2.14 10.34
C MET A 108 13.50 -2.05 9.03
N PRO A 109 14.10 -3.15 8.54
CA PRO A 109 15.03 -3.11 7.42
C PRO A 109 14.32 -2.79 6.10
N THR A 110 14.57 -1.60 5.59
CA THR A 110 14.03 -1.05 4.34
C THR A 110 14.38 -1.89 3.10
N SER A 111 15.40 -2.74 3.19
CA SER A 111 15.78 -3.69 2.13
C SER A 111 14.85 -4.89 1.98
N SER A 112 13.95 -5.14 2.96
CA SER A 112 13.14 -6.36 2.98
C SER A 112 11.73 -6.20 3.58
N ILE A 113 11.54 -5.23 4.48
CA ILE A 113 10.26 -4.90 5.10
C ILE A 113 10.00 -3.41 4.86
N THR A 114 9.20 -3.13 3.83
CA THR A 114 8.87 -1.75 3.41
C THR A 114 7.37 -1.46 3.45
N ASN A 115 6.56 -2.41 3.90
CA ASN A 115 5.11 -2.30 3.94
C ASN A 115 4.52 -3.36 4.86
N MET A 116 3.25 -3.17 5.22
CA MET A 116 2.47 -4.13 5.98
C MET A 116 1.26 -4.66 5.20
N SER A 117 1.11 -4.31 3.92
CA SER A 117 0.11 -4.82 2.99
C SER A 117 0.42 -6.22 2.44
N GLY A 118 1.70 -6.63 2.49
CA GLY A 118 2.20 -7.84 1.82
C GLY A 118 2.67 -7.61 0.38
N PHE A 119 2.82 -6.35 -0.04
CA PHE A 119 3.35 -6.03 -1.35
C PHE A 119 4.82 -6.46 -1.46
N ASP A 120 5.13 -7.20 -2.51
CA ASP A 120 6.47 -7.59 -2.86
C ASP A 120 6.90 -6.83 -4.13
N PRO A 121 7.81 -5.85 -4.02
CA PRO A 121 8.31 -5.10 -5.16
C PRO A 121 8.99 -5.96 -6.23
N GLN A 122 9.55 -7.13 -5.86
CA GLN A 122 10.26 -8.00 -6.81
C GLN A 122 9.32 -8.75 -7.74
N SER A 123 8.23 -9.30 -7.19
CA SER A 123 7.19 -9.96 -7.98
C SER A 123 6.10 -9.02 -8.47
N GLY A 124 6.05 -7.80 -7.92
CA GLY A 124 4.97 -6.85 -8.13
C GLY A 124 3.63 -7.31 -7.55
N SER A 125 3.61 -8.34 -6.68
CA SER A 125 2.38 -8.99 -6.22
C SER A 125 2.08 -8.74 -4.74
N LEU A 126 0.81 -8.89 -4.34
CA LEU A 126 0.41 -8.86 -2.92
C LEU A 126 0.38 -10.30 -2.41
N ASN A 127 1.23 -10.61 -1.43
CA ASN A 127 1.46 -11.94 -0.92
C ASN A 127 1.17 -12.03 0.58
N GLU A 128 0.14 -12.81 0.95
CA GLU A 128 -0.28 -12.98 2.34
C GLU A 128 0.79 -13.68 3.19
N GLN A 129 1.57 -14.60 2.61
CA GLN A 129 2.64 -15.27 3.34
C GLN A 129 3.78 -14.29 3.66
N LYS A 130 4.17 -13.44 2.70
CA LYS A 130 5.14 -12.37 2.96
C LYS A 130 4.61 -11.44 4.07
N ARG A 131 3.36 -10.99 3.97
CA ARG A 131 2.70 -10.17 5.00
C ARG A 131 2.82 -10.81 6.38
N PHE A 132 2.51 -12.10 6.48
CA PHE A 132 2.59 -12.84 7.74
C PHE A 132 4.03 -12.94 8.28
N GLU A 133 5.01 -13.22 7.42
CA GLU A 133 6.42 -13.29 7.77
C GLU A 133 6.96 -11.94 8.25
N ASP A 134 6.63 -10.86 7.54
CA ASP A 134 7.02 -9.49 7.90
C ASP A 134 6.37 -9.08 9.24
N MET A 135 5.09 -9.37 9.44
CA MET A 135 4.42 -9.11 10.72
C MET A 135 5.07 -9.85 11.89
N ASN A 136 5.56 -11.08 11.69
CA ASN A 136 6.27 -11.81 12.75
C ASN A 136 7.62 -11.17 13.08
N GLU A 137 8.35 -10.68 12.08
CA GLU A 137 9.60 -9.95 12.33
C GLU A 137 9.34 -8.65 13.12
N VAL A 138 8.25 -7.94 12.81
CA VAL A 138 7.84 -6.75 13.57
C VAL A 138 7.43 -7.11 15.00
N ARG A 139 6.73 -8.23 15.23
CA ARG A 139 6.40 -8.72 16.58
C ARG A 139 7.66 -8.99 17.40
N ASP A 140 8.68 -9.61 16.80
CA ASP A 140 9.96 -9.84 17.45
C ASP A 140 10.65 -8.51 17.82
N ALA A 141 10.54 -7.48 16.96
CA ALA A 141 11.09 -6.15 17.23
C ALA A 141 10.32 -5.42 18.35
N ILE A 142 8.98 -5.48 18.36
CA ILE A 142 8.13 -4.94 19.43
C ILE A 142 8.57 -5.49 20.78
N ARG A 143 8.72 -6.81 20.87
CA ARG A 143 9.16 -7.47 22.09
C ARG A 143 10.59 -7.07 22.46
N PHE A 144 11.51 -7.01 21.49
CA PHE A 144 12.90 -6.60 21.73
C PHE A 144 12.99 -5.18 22.33
N VAL A 145 12.28 -4.22 21.75
CA VAL A 145 12.23 -2.84 22.27
C VAL A 145 11.64 -2.81 23.68
N GLY A 146 10.58 -3.59 23.93
CA GLY A 146 10.03 -3.74 25.28
C GLY A 146 11.05 -4.29 26.29
N GLU A 147 11.78 -5.34 25.93
CA GLU A 147 12.75 -6.00 26.80
C GLU A 147 13.98 -5.12 27.07
N VAL A 148 14.53 -4.45 26.06
CA VAL A 148 15.85 -3.81 26.14
C VAL A 148 15.77 -2.30 26.39
N ALA A 149 14.78 -1.62 25.79
CA ALA A 149 14.62 -0.16 25.86
C ALA A 149 13.54 0.30 26.85
N GLY A 150 12.82 -0.64 27.49
CA GLY A 150 11.74 -0.31 28.42
C GLY A 150 10.57 0.41 27.75
N GLY A 151 10.33 0.15 26.46
CA GLY A 151 9.34 0.83 25.63
C GLY A 151 9.96 1.60 24.46
N GLY A 152 9.12 2.15 23.57
CA GLY A 152 9.57 2.85 22.36
C GLY A 152 8.74 2.51 21.11
N GLY A 153 9.12 3.07 19.98
CA GLY A 153 8.50 2.82 18.68
C GLY A 153 9.10 1.64 17.94
N VAL A 154 8.30 0.98 17.10
CA VAL A 154 8.79 0.15 16.00
C VAL A 154 8.19 0.70 14.73
N ASP A 155 9.03 1.15 13.82
CA ASP A 155 8.59 1.83 12.61
C ASP A 155 8.92 1.02 11.36
N ILE A 156 8.02 1.11 10.40
CA ILE A 156 8.07 0.41 9.13
C ILE A 156 7.79 1.43 8.06
N TRP A 157 8.65 1.55 7.05
CA TRP A 157 8.36 2.40 5.91
C TRP A 157 6.96 2.13 5.34
N SER A 158 6.21 3.19 5.02
CA SER A 158 4.88 3.07 4.43
C SER A 158 4.96 3.08 2.90
N GLN A 159 5.57 2.03 2.34
CA GLN A 159 5.57 1.77 0.90
C GLN A 159 4.53 0.70 0.54
N GLU A 160 3.28 0.92 0.94
CA GLU A 160 2.29 -0.15 0.99
C GLU A 160 1.98 -0.77 -0.38
N PHE A 161 1.98 0.02 -1.43
CA PHE A 161 1.84 -0.44 -2.81
C PHE A 161 2.14 0.73 -3.77
N PRO A 162 2.56 0.44 -5.00
CA PRO A 162 2.81 1.47 -6.00
C PRO A 162 1.50 2.11 -6.38
N ARG A 163 1.48 3.45 -6.43
CA ARG A 163 0.32 4.19 -6.92
C ARG A 163 0.75 5.32 -7.82
N THR A 164 -0.17 5.69 -8.70
CA THR A 164 -0.07 6.92 -9.48
C THR A 164 -0.30 8.14 -8.60
N ILE A 165 0.39 9.22 -8.94
CA ILE A 165 0.33 10.49 -8.21
C ILE A 165 -0.80 11.36 -8.76
N PHE A 166 -0.98 11.42 -10.09
CA PHE A 166 -1.89 12.36 -10.73
C PHE A 166 -3.37 12.23 -10.29
N ASP A 167 -3.85 11.01 -10.02
CA ASP A 167 -5.24 10.74 -9.61
C ASP A 167 -5.38 10.37 -8.13
N ALA A 168 -4.32 10.55 -7.34
CA ALA A 168 -4.41 10.40 -5.90
C ALA A 168 -5.37 11.43 -5.29
N LYS A 169 -6.10 11.06 -4.23
CA LYS A 169 -7.14 11.90 -3.61
C LYS A 169 -6.63 13.30 -3.22
N PHE A 170 -5.38 13.40 -2.75
CA PHE A 170 -4.76 14.68 -2.36
C PHE A 170 -4.37 15.57 -3.55
N ASN A 171 -4.22 14.99 -4.75
CA ASN A 171 -3.72 15.68 -5.94
C ASN A 171 -4.85 16.09 -6.91
N GLY A 172 -6.11 15.89 -6.49
CA GLY A 172 -7.32 16.26 -7.21
C GLY A 172 -7.57 17.77 -7.19
N GLY A 173 -6.77 18.52 -7.96
CA GLY A 173 -6.90 19.93 -8.32
C GLY A 173 -7.69 20.80 -7.34
N ARG A 174 -6.98 21.49 -6.42
CA ARG A 174 -7.58 22.53 -5.56
C ARG A 174 -8.56 23.38 -6.39
N GLU A 175 -9.77 23.60 -5.89
CA GLU A 175 -10.71 24.58 -6.46
C GLU A 175 -9.95 25.88 -6.76
N GLY A 176 -9.89 26.27 -8.03
CA GLY A 176 -9.19 27.48 -8.48
C GLY A 176 -7.83 27.28 -9.17
N VAL A 177 -7.23 26.08 -9.15
CA VAL A 177 -6.02 25.77 -9.95
C VAL A 177 -6.36 24.75 -11.02
N LYS A 178 -6.33 25.16 -12.30
CA LYS A 178 -6.47 24.24 -13.43
C LYS A 178 -5.24 23.30 -13.50
N GLY A 179 -5.37 22.07 -13.00
CA GLY A 179 -4.43 20.97 -13.22
C GLY A 179 -3.87 20.32 -11.95
N TRP A 180 -3.18 19.19 -12.12
CA TRP A 180 -2.49 18.45 -11.05
C TRP A 180 -1.33 19.26 -10.46
N THR A 181 -1.18 19.25 -9.14
CA THR A 181 -0.04 19.88 -8.43
C THR A 181 1.22 19.02 -8.52
N PHE A 182 1.05 17.70 -8.41
CA PHE A 182 2.12 16.73 -8.49
C PHE A 182 1.98 15.82 -9.72
N LYS A 183 3.10 15.37 -10.28
CA LYS A 183 3.16 14.34 -11.33
C LYS A 183 4.43 13.52 -11.20
N ALA A 184 4.34 12.21 -11.43
CA ALA A 184 5.52 11.36 -11.59
C ALA A 184 6.28 11.70 -12.89
N TYR A 185 5.55 11.96 -13.97
CA TYR A 185 6.06 12.36 -15.28
C TYR A 185 4.96 13.04 -16.10
N ASP A 186 5.30 13.78 -17.14
CA ASP A 186 4.35 14.67 -17.84
C ASP A 186 3.08 13.97 -18.35
N ARG A 187 3.26 12.77 -18.91
CA ARG A 187 2.22 11.91 -19.51
C ARG A 187 1.70 10.81 -18.57
N GLU A 188 1.86 10.97 -17.26
CA GLU A 188 1.38 9.99 -16.27
C GLU A 188 -0.11 9.66 -16.43
N HIS A 189 -0.94 10.70 -16.53
CA HIS A 189 -2.38 10.58 -16.76
C HIS A 189 -2.81 9.86 -18.06
N GLU A 190 -1.90 9.69 -19.01
CA GLU A 190 -2.16 8.97 -20.27
C GLU A 190 -1.62 7.53 -20.22
N MET A 191 -0.47 7.33 -19.57
CA MET A 191 0.32 6.09 -19.69
C MET A 191 0.35 5.26 -18.41
N ALA A 192 -0.28 5.74 -17.34
CA ALA A 192 -0.32 5.04 -16.06
C ALA A 192 -0.86 3.62 -16.21
N VAL A 193 -0.27 2.73 -15.41
CA VAL A 193 -0.66 1.32 -15.29
C VAL A 193 -1.42 1.15 -13.99
N LYS A 194 -2.54 0.44 -14.06
CA LYS A 194 -3.39 0.10 -12.93
C LYS A 194 -3.45 -1.42 -12.76
N HIS A 195 -3.49 -1.89 -11.53
CA HIS A 195 -3.49 -3.32 -11.23
C HIS A 195 -4.81 -3.77 -10.61
N LEU A 196 -5.30 -4.92 -11.07
CA LEU A 196 -6.44 -5.64 -10.50
C LEU A 196 -5.97 -6.94 -9.89
N VAL A 197 -6.57 -7.30 -8.75
CA VAL A 197 -6.19 -8.48 -7.98
C VAL A 197 -7.40 -9.36 -7.67
N ASP A 198 -7.14 -10.65 -7.46
CA ASP A 198 -8.11 -11.57 -6.86
C ASP A 198 -8.14 -11.34 -5.35
N ASP A 199 -9.30 -10.99 -4.79
CA ASP A 199 -9.44 -10.69 -3.36
C ASP A 199 -9.26 -11.91 -2.44
N ARG A 200 -9.27 -13.13 -3.00
CA ARG A 200 -9.03 -14.37 -2.26
C ARG A 200 -7.55 -14.68 -2.13
N SER A 201 -6.73 -14.23 -3.08
CA SER A 201 -5.31 -14.62 -3.14
C SER A 201 -4.32 -13.47 -3.22
N GLY A 202 -4.76 -12.23 -3.43
CA GLY A 202 -3.90 -11.05 -3.63
C GLY A 202 -3.13 -11.05 -4.97
N LYS A 203 -3.33 -12.05 -5.83
CA LYS A 203 -2.58 -12.17 -7.08
C LYS A 203 -3.09 -11.17 -8.10
N ILE A 204 -2.17 -10.51 -8.81
CA ILE A 204 -2.52 -9.67 -9.96
C ILE A 204 -3.14 -10.55 -11.03
N ILE A 205 -4.37 -10.22 -11.41
CA ILE A 205 -5.10 -10.86 -12.50
C ILE A 205 -4.83 -10.12 -13.81
N GLN A 206 -4.78 -8.79 -13.75
CA GLN A 206 -4.63 -7.96 -14.94
C GLN A 206 -3.95 -6.62 -14.64
N GLU A 207 -3.09 -6.20 -15.57
CA GLU A 207 -2.59 -4.84 -15.68
C GLU A 207 -3.39 -4.09 -16.75
N ILE A 208 -3.85 -2.88 -16.43
CA ILE A 208 -4.59 -2.01 -17.33
C ILE A 208 -3.75 -0.77 -17.61
N ARG A 209 -3.43 -0.53 -18.87
CA ARG A 209 -2.75 0.69 -19.29
C ARG A 209 -3.81 1.72 -19.68
N MET A 210 -3.73 2.94 -19.15
CA MET A 210 -4.75 3.96 -19.41
C MET A 210 -4.84 4.39 -20.89
N ASN A 211 -3.78 4.22 -21.66
CA ASN A 211 -3.77 4.44 -23.11
C ASN A 211 -4.23 3.24 -23.94
N GLN A 212 -4.64 2.14 -23.29
CA GLN A 212 -5.15 0.97 -24.00
C GLN A 212 -6.53 1.25 -24.57
N GLU A 213 -6.68 1.09 -25.88
CA GLU A 213 -7.98 1.04 -26.53
C GLU A 213 -8.51 -0.39 -26.53
N ILE A 214 -9.79 -0.56 -26.20
CA ILE A 214 -10.46 -1.86 -26.38
C ILE A 214 -11.67 -1.74 -27.31
N ASN A 215 -11.87 -2.75 -28.13
CA ASN A 215 -13.07 -2.90 -28.93
C ASN A 215 -14.20 -3.40 -28.02
N TYR A 216 -15.25 -2.61 -27.89
CA TYR A 216 -16.36 -2.89 -26.98
C TYR A 216 -17.69 -2.64 -27.68
N PRO A 217 -18.71 -3.51 -27.48
CA PRO A 217 -20.02 -3.30 -28.08
C PRO A 217 -20.62 -1.97 -27.62
N GLU A 218 -21.22 -1.28 -28.57
CA GLU A 218 -22.16 -0.23 -28.23
C GLU A 218 -23.45 -0.88 -27.73
N TRP A 219 -23.90 -0.53 -26.52
CA TRP A 219 -25.10 -1.12 -25.93
C TRP A 219 -26.37 -0.43 -26.43
N ASN A 220 -27.41 -1.22 -26.70
CA ASN A 220 -28.70 -0.71 -27.15
C ASN A 220 -29.40 0.02 -26.00
N ARG A 221 -29.63 1.32 -26.19
CA ARG A 221 -30.25 2.21 -25.21
C ARG A 221 -31.35 3.04 -25.83
N TYR A 222 -32.30 3.46 -25.02
CA TYR A 222 -33.25 4.48 -25.43
C TYR A 222 -32.59 5.87 -25.36
N ASN A 223 -32.07 6.35 -26.49
CA ASN A 223 -31.37 7.64 -26.59
C ASN A 223 -31.52 8.24 -28.01
N PRO A 224 -31.02 9.47 -28.28
CA PRO A 224 -31.09 10.07 -29.62
C PRO A 224 -30.40 9.28 -30.74
N GLU A 225 -29.45 8.40 -30.41
CA GLU A 225 -28.76 7.55 -31.38
C GLU A 225 -29.64 6.40 -31.84
N ASN A 226 -30.55 5.91 -30.99
CA ASN A 226 -31.65 5.01 -31.38
C ASN A 226 -32.76 5.80 -32.09
N LYS A 227 -32.48 6.23 -33.32
CA LYS A 227 -33.34 7.13 -34.11
C LYS A 227 -34.78 6.65 -34.21
N PHE A 228 -34.99 5.34 -34.40
CA PHE A 228 -36.32 4.77 -34.57
C PHE A 228 -37.20 4.99 -33.33
N LEU A 229 -36.76 4.53 -32.15
CA LEU A 229 -37.54 4.66 -30.93
C LEU A 229 -37.59 6.11 -30.44
N TRP A 230 -36.48 6.84 -30.59
CA TRP A 230 -36.42 8.24 -30.18
C TRP A 230 -37.41 9.11 -30.96
N GLN A 231 -37.52 8.92 -32.28
CA GLN A 231 -38.50 9.60 -33.12
C GLN A 231 -39.93 9.13 -32.81
N LYS A 232 -40.14 7.81 -32.69
CA LYS A 232 -41.45 7.22 -32.38
C LYS A 232 -42.10 7.83 -31.14
N TYR A 233 -41.31 8.03 -30.08
CA TYR A 233 -41.80 8.58 -28.81
C TYR A 233 -41.44 10.06 -28.60
N GLY A 234 -40.83 10.72 -29.59
CA GLY A 234 -40.42 12.13 -29.50
C GLY A 234 -39.49 12.44 -28.33
N GLY A 235 -38.60 11.50 -27.98
CA GLY A 235 -37.69 11.61 -26.82
C GLY A 235 -38.36 11.53 -25.44
N LYS A 236 -39.65 11.20 -25.37
CA LYS A 236 -40.40 11.08 -24.11
C LYS A 236 -40.35 9.66 -23.55
N PRO A 237 -40.38 9.50 -22.21
CA PRO A 237 -40.53 8.18 -21.60
C PRO A 237 -41.76 7.42 -22.11
N TYR A 238 -41.65 6.10 -22.23
CA TYR A 238 -42.76 5.22 -22.63
C TYR A 238 -42.80 3.97 -21.74
N GLN A 239 -43.93 3.25 -21.75
CA GLN A 239 -44.06 1.97 -21.04
C GLN A 239 -43.78 0.82 -22.00
N ASP A 240 -42.99 -0.15 -21.55
CA ASP A 240 -42.79 -1.40 -22.28
C ASP A 240 -43.98 -2.36 -22.14
N GLU A 241 -43.92 -3.51 -22.81
CA GLU A 241 -45.02 -4.50 -22.81
C GLU A 241 -45.31 -5.08 -21.42
N ASN A 242 -44.33 -5.00 -20.51
CA ASN A 242 -44.43 -5.45 -19.13
C ASN A 242 -44.85 -4.32 -18.16
N GLY A 243 -45.19 -3.14 -18.68
CA GLY A 243 -45.62 -1.98 -17.90
C GLY A 243 -44.48 -1.22 -17.20
N LYS A 244 -43.22 -1.52 -17.50
CA LYS A 244 -42.08 -0.78 -16.94
C LYS A 244 -41.85 0.51 -17.72
N LEU A 245 -41.55 1.59 -16.99
CA LEU A 245 -41.25 2.89 -17.59
C LEU A 245 -39.80 2.93 -18.10
N ILE A 246 -39.64 3.18 -19.40
CA ILE A 246 -38.38 3.42 -20.09
C ILE A 246 -38.12 4.92 -20.19
N ARG A 247 -36.93 5.35 -19.76
CA ARG A 247 -36.44 6.72 -19.76
C ARG A 247 -35.18 6.82 -20.62
N SER A 248 -34.84 8.03 -21.04
CA SER A 248 -33.60 8.29 -21.79
C SER A 248 -32.39 7.72 -21.04
N GLY A 249 -31.57 6.93 -21.73
CA GLY A 249 -30.41 6.24 -21.18
C GLY A 249 -30.66 4.79 -20.74
N ASP A 250 -31.91 4.37 -20.51
CA ASP A 250 -32.21 2.99 -20.11
C ASP A 250 -31.76 1.98 -21.18
N TYR A 251 -31.23 0.84 -20.74
CA TYR A 251 -30.95 -0.30 -21.60
C TYR A 251 -32.25 -0.96 -22.06
N ILE A 252 -32.29 -1.32 -23.34
CA ILE A 252 -33.45 -1.96 -23.96
C ILE A 252 -33.01 -3.16 -24.81
N ASP A 253 -33.83 -4.20 -24.84
CA ASP A 253 -33.63 -5.34 -25.74
C ASP A 253 -34.09 -5.05 -27.18
N TYR A 254 -34.02 -6.05 -28.06
CA TYR A 254 -34.47 -5.93 -29.45
C TYR A 254 -36.00 -5.86 -29.59
N GLU A 255 -36.74 -6.24 -28.56
CA GLU A 255 -38.20 -6.13 -28.46
C GLU A 255 -38.65 -4.81 -27.81
N HIS A 256 -37.69 -3.94 -27.48
CA HIS A 256 -37.90 -2.62 -26.88
C HIS A 256 -38.39 -2.66 -25.42
N ASN A 257 -38.12 -3.76 -24.71
CA ASN A 257 -38.39 -3.88 -23.28
C ASN A 257 -37.21 -3.39 -22.44
N LYS A 258 -37.49 -2.91 -21.23
CA LYS A 258 -36.45 -2.46 -20.31
C LYS A 258 -35.68 -3.64 -19.73
N VAL A 259 -34.36 -3.65 -19.90
CA VAL A 259 -33.47 -4.69 -19.37
C VAL A 259 -32.42 -4.12 -18.42
N GLY A 260 -31.91 -4.96 -17.51
CA GLY A 260 -30.78 -4.62 -16.64
C GLY A 260 -29.43 -4.74 -17.36
N ARG A 261 -28.36 -4.28 -16.72
CA ARG A 261 -26.98 -4.32 -17.26
C ARG A 261 -26.52 -5.74 -17.58
N GLU A 262 -26.98 -6.73 -16.84
CA GLU A 262 -26.68 -8.15 -17.04
C GLU A 262 -27.36 -8.76 -18.27
N ASN A 263 -28.45 -8.15 -18.74
CA ASN A 263 -29.28 -8.59 -19.85
C ASN A 263 -29.25 -7.62 -21.06
N ARG A 264 -28.39 -6.61 -21.02
CA ARG A 264 -28.26 -5.62 -22.10
C ARG A 264 -27.78 -6.28 -23.40
N VAL A 265 -28.32 -5.83 -24.51
CA VAL A 265 -27.95 -6.31 -25.85
C VAL A 265 -27.17 -5.23 -26.60
N ALA A 266 -26.29 -5.64 -27.50
CA ALA A 266 -25.52 -4.71 -28.31
C ALA A 266 -26.40 -4.07 -29.39
N SER A 267 -26.10 -2.84 -29.77
CA SER A 267 -26.74 -2.14 -30.88
C SER A 267 -26.49 -2.89 -32.18
N PHE A 268 -27.56 -3.13 -32.92
CA PHE A 268 -27.55 -3.89 -34.17
C PHE A 268 -27.90 -2.96 -35.34
N ASP A 269 -27.03 -2.91 -36.35
CA ASP A 269 -27.31 -2.16 -37.57
C ASP A 269 -28.08 -3.06 -38.54
N GLN A 270 -29.35 -2.70 -38.77
CA GLN A 270 -30.24 -3.43 -39.65
C GLN A 270 -29.81 -3.39 -41.12
N ASN A 271 -29.02 -2.38 -41.55
CA ASN A 271 -28.58 -2.26 -42.94
C ASN A 271 -27.40 -3.17 -43.25
N THR A 272 -26.45 -3.28 -42.31
CA THR A 272 -25.24 -4.09 -42.48
C THR A 272 -25.37 -5.49 -41.89
N HIS A 273 -26.44 -5.75 -41.11
CA HIS A 273 -26.65 -6.97 -40.34
C HIS A 273 -25.49 -7.29 -39.38
N THR A 274 -24.85 -6.25 -38.83
CA THR A 274 -23.72 -6.38 -37.92
C THR A 274 -23.97 -5.69 -36.58
N VAL A 275 -23.31 -6.20 -35.54
CA VAL A 275 -23.26 -5.55 -34.23
C VAL A 275 -22.31 -4.35 -34.31
N ILE A 276 -22.71 -3.23 -33.72
CA ILE A 276 -21.89 -2.02 -33.69
C ILE A 276 -20.85 -2.15 -32.56
N ILE A 277 -19.58 -2.13 -32.96
CA ILE A 277 -18.43 -2.14 -32.05
C ILE A 277 -17.77 -0.77 -32.09
N LYS A 278 -17.51 -0.18 -30.93
CA LYS A 278 -16.78 1.08 -30.79
C LYS A 278 -15.48 0.85 -30.02
N LYS A 279 -14.46 1.64 -30.37
CA LYS A 279 -13.25 1.74 -29.56
C LYS A 279 -13.58 2.54 -28.30
N ARG A 280 -13.23 1.98 -27.14
CA ARG A 280 -13.36 2.63 -25.84
C ARG A 280 -11.97 2.92 -25.28
N ILE A 281 -11.86 4.06 -24.63
CA ILE A 281 -10.67 4.55 -23.92
C ILE A 281 -10.95 4.58 -22.42
N TRP A 282 -9.92 4.83 -21.61
CA TRP A 282 -10.04 4.91 -20.14
C TRP A 282 -11.21 5.79 -19.67
N LYS A 283 -11.40 6.95 -20.31
CA LYS A 283 -12.46 7.90 -19.96
C LYS A 283 -13.86 7.28 -20.01
N ASP A 284 -14.10 6.36 -20.95
CA ASP A 284 -15.38 5.68 -21.06
C ASP A 284 -15.65 4.77 -19.85
N PHE A 285 -14.61 4.18 -19.26
CA PHE A 285 -14.74 3.31 -18.09
C PHE A 285 -14.88 4.11 -16.80
N GLU A 286 -14.40 5.36 -16.74
CA GLU A 286 -14.75 6.28 -15.66
C GLU A 286 -16.26 6.55 -15.65
N ASP A 287 -16.83 6.82 -16.82
CA ASP A 287 -18.26 7.08 -16.96
C ASP A 287 -19.08 5.81 -16.68
N GLU A 288 -18.63 4.63 -17.13
CA GLU A 288 -19.27 3.34 -16.82
C GLU A 288 -19.21 3.02 -15.33
N ALA A 289 -18.09 3.30 -14.64
CA ALA A 289 -17.98 3.13 -13.19
C ALA A 289 -18.95 4.06 -12.42
N ILE A 290 -19.14 5.30 -12.87
CA ILE A 290 -20.12 6.24 -12.29
C ILE A 290 -21.54 5.66 -12.43
N GLU A 291 -21.90 5.17 -13.62
CA GLU A 291 -23.21 4.57 -13.88
C GLU A 291 -23.46 3.33 -12.99
N ILE A 292 -22.47 2.43 -12.89
CA ILE A 292 -22.56 1.23 -12.03
C ILE A 292 -22.74 1.63 -10.55
N ASN A 293 -22.05 2.67 -10.10
CA ASN A 293 -22.20 3.17 -8.73
C ASN A 293 -23.58 3.78 -8.48
N GLN A 294 -24.16 4.47 -9.46
CA GLN A 294 -25.53 4.99 -9.37
C GLN A 294 -26.55 3.85 -9.29
N GLU A 295 -26.39 2.82 -10.13
CA GLU A 295 -27.23 1.61 -10.11
C GLU A 295 -27.15 0.91 -8.73
N LYS A 296 -25.92 0.71 -8.22
CA LYS A 296 -25.69 0.07 -6.92
C LYS A 296 -26.26 0.87 -5.75
N ALA A 297 -26.11 2.20 -5.78
CA ALA A 297 -26.68 3.10 -4.79
C ALA A 297 -28.22 3.03 -4.78
N ALA A 298 -28.84 3.04 -5.97
CA ALA A 298 -30.29 2.90 -6.12
C ALA A 298 -30.81 1.55 -5.61
N GLN A 299 -30.10 0.44 -5.88
CA GLN A 299 -30.44 -0.89 -5.36
C GLN A 299 -30.39 -0.96 -3.83
N LEU A 300 -29.44 -0.26 -3.22
CA LEU A 300 -29.27 -0.20 -1.77
C LEU A 300 -30.16 0.85 -1.09
N GLY A 301 -30.85 1.70 -1.86
CA GLY A 301 -31.69 2.78 -1.33
C GLY A 301 -30.90 3.90 -0.65
N ILE A 302 -29.63 4.09 -1.02
CA ILE A 302 -28.74 5.12 -0.45
C ILE A 302 -28.20 6.05 -1.55
N PRO A 303 -27.80 7.29 -1.25
CA PRO A 303 -27.09 8.13 -2.21
C PRO A 303 -25.68 7.60 -2.50
N VAL A 304 -25.16 7.87 -3.72
CA VAL A 304 -23.81 7.45 -4.14
C VAL A 304 -22.72 7.92 -3.17
N SER A 305 -22.90 9.11 -2.56
CA SER A 305 -21.97 9.65 -1.56
C SER A 305 -21.83 8.76 -0.32
N GLN A 306 -22.83 7.96 0.01
CA GLN A 306 -22.83 7.02 1.14
C GLN A 306 -22.31 5.62 0.78
N LEU A 307 -22.03 5.33 -0.49
CA LEU A 307 -21.30 4.10 -0.83
C LEU A 307 -19.90 4.16 -0.23
N SER A 308 -19.55 3.13 0.55
CA SER A 308 -18.19 2.95 1.05
C SER A 308 -17.19 2.77 -0.10
N GLU A 309 -15.91 3.02 0.16
CA GLU A 309 -14.83 2.83 -0.83
C GLU A 309 -14.80 1.39 -1.35
N GLU A 310 -15.07 0.39 -0.51
CA GLU A 310 -15.18 -1.01 -0.91
C GLU A 310 -16.38 -1.27 -1.82
N GLN A 311 -17.52 -0.64 -1.56
CA GLN A 311 -18.72 -0.81 -2.37
C GLN A 311 -18.62 -0.12 -3.73
N ARG A 312 -17.86 0.98 -3.85
CA ARG A 312 -17.77 1.73 -5.10
C ARG A 312 -16.98 0.95 -6.14
N VAL A 313 -17.55 0.77 -7.32
CA VAL A 313 -16.85 0.26 -8.49
C VAL A 313 -15.91 1.34 -9.03
N THR A 314 -14.65 0.99 -9.24
CA THR A 314 -13.63 1.87 -9.82
C THR A 314 -13.61 1.76 -11.34
N PRO A 315 -13.00 2.72 -12.07
CA PRO A 315 -12.81 2.60 -13.51
C PRO A 315 -12.03 1.34 -13.93
N GLN A 316 -11.06 0.91 -13.11
CA GLN A 316 -10.31 -0.34 -13.28
C GLN A 316 -11.26 -1.55 -13.24
N GLU A 317 -12.12 -1.62 -12.23
CA GLU A 317 -13.08 -2.71 -12.06
C GLU A 317 -14.10 -2.70 -13.21
N ALA A 318 -14.59 -1.52 -13.62
CA ALA A 318 -15.47 -1.37 -14.77
C ALA A 318 -14.82 -1.83 -16.09
N PHE A 319 -13.53 -1.56 -16.30
CA PHE A 319 -12.78 -2.04 -17.48
C PHE A 319 -12.73 -3.57 -17.55
N LEU A 320 -12.45 -4.25 -16.44
CA LEU A 320 -12.44 -5.72 -16.43
C LEU A 320 -13.87 -6.30 -16.49
N TYR A 321 -14.85 -5.62 -15.90
CA TYR A 321 -16.26 -6.00 -16.05
C TYR A 321 -16.69 -5.97 -17.52
N ALA A 322 -16.26 -4.95 -18.27
CA ALA A 322 -16.52 -4.84 -19.70
C ALA A 322 -15.95 -6.03 -20.50
N SER A 323 -14.68 -6.37 -20.30
CA SER A 323 -14.04 -7.47 -21.03
C SER A 323 -14.60 -8.85 -20.63
N THR A 324 -14.87 -9.08 -19.35
CA THR A 324 -15.37 -10.37 -18.83
C THR A 324 -16.86 -10.58 -19.09
N ALA A 325 -17.69 -9.55 -18.99
CA ALA A 325 -19.14 -9.68 -19.23
C ALA A 325 -19.45 -10.15 -20.66
N SER A 326 -18.64 -9.72 -21.63
CA SER A 326 -18.80 -10.15 -23.02
C SER A 326 -18.47 -11.64 -23.18
N GLN A 327 -17.38 -12.11 -22.56
CA GLN A 327 -17.00 -13.53 -22.59
C GLN A 327 -18.02 -14.41 -21.84
N GLU A 328 -18.51 -13.92 -20.70
CA GLU A 328 -19.54 -14.59 -19.91
C GLU A 328 -20.83 -14.73 -20.73
N ALA A 329 -21.28 -13.67 -21.40
CA ALA A 329 -22.46 -13.71 -22.25
C ALA A 329 -22.33 -14.70 -23.42
N ILE A 330 -21.15 -14.74 -24.06
CA ILE A 330 -20.85 -15.71 -25.13
C ILE A 330 -20.91 -17.14 -24.59
N ALA A 331 -20.28 -17.42 -23.45
CA ALA A 331 -20.29 -18.73 -22.83
C ALA A 331 -21.71 -19.17 -22.45
N ARG A 332 -22.52 -18.27 -21.88
CA ARG A 332 -23.95 -18.54 -21.61
C ARG A 332 -24.74 -18.83 -22.87
N ALA A 333 -24.52 -18.07 -23.95
CA ALA A 333 -25.23 -18.26 -25.21
C ALA A 333 -24.92 -19.61 -25.85
N TYR A 334 -23.63 -19.99 -25.92
CA TYR A 334 -23.24 -21.32 -26.39
C TYR A 334 -23.75 -22.43 -25.49
N GLY A 335 -23.67 -22.26 -24.16
CA GLY A 335 -24.23 -23.21 -23.21
C GLY A 335 -25.73 -23.46 -23.46
N THR A 336 -26.50 -22.39 -23.63
CA THR A 336 -27.94 -22.46 -23.94
C THR A 336 -28.20 -23.15 -25.27
N GLN A 337 -27.43 -22.83 -26.32
CA GLN A 337 -27.56 -23.48 -27.63
C GLN A 337 -27.27 -24.99 -27.56
N TYR A 338 -26.19 -25.38 -26.87
CA TYR A 338 -25.84 -26.79 -26.70
C TYR A 338 -26.86 -27.53 -25.84
N GLN A 339 -27.41 -26.91 -24.80
CA GLN A 339 -28.52 -27.48 -24.02
C GLN A 339 -29.78 -27.70 -24.88
N PHE A 340 -30.12 -26.73 -25.73
CA PHE A 340 -31.25 -26.87 -26.65
C PHE A 340 -31.03 -28.06 -27.61
N ASN A 341 -29.87 -28.11 -28.27
CA ASN A 341 -29.52 -29.19 -29.19
C ASN A 341 -29.52 -30.55 -28.47
N LEU A 342 -28.93 -30.63 -27.27
CA LEU A 342 -28.90 -31.83 -26.44
C LEU A 342 -30.31 -32.34 -26.12
N ASN A 343 -31.23 -31.43 -25.77
CA ASN A 343 -32.62 -31.81 -25.50
C ASN A 343 -33.30 -32.40 -26.76
N GLU A 344 -33.07 -31.83 -27.93
CA GLU A 344 -33.60 -32.37 -29.19
C GLU A 344 -32.96 -33.71 -29.58
N GLU A 345 -31.65 -33.87 -29.37
CA GLU A 345 -30.93 -35.13 -29.61
C GLU A 345 -31.39 -36.25 -28.66
N ILE A 346 -31.64 -35.94 -27.38
CA ILE A 346 -32.21 -36.90 -26.42
C ILE A 346 -33.60 -37.35 -26.88
N LYS A 347 -34.49 -36.42 -27.27
CA LYS A 347 -35.82 -36.74 -27.80
C LYS A 347 -35.74 -37.63 -29.04
N LEU A 348 -34.82 -37.32 -29.96
CA LEU A 348 -34.62 -38.12 -31.17
C LEU A 348 -34.05 -39.50 -30.86
N LEU A 349 -33.12 -39.62 -29.91
CA LEU A 349 -32.60 -40.89 -29.44
C LEU A 349 -33.69 -41.78 -28.83
N GLU A 350 -34.63 -41.21 -28.07
CA GLU A 350 -35.78 -41.96 -27.56
C GLU A 350 -36.70 -42.44 -28.69
N LYS A 351 -36.98 -41.60 -29.68
CA LYS A 351 -37.74 -41.99 -30.88
C LYS A 351 -37.05 -43.12 -31.65
N LEU A 352 -35.73 -43.05 -31.86
CA LEU A 352 -34.95 -44.09 -32.53
C LEU A 352 -34.98 -45.42 -31.76
N LYS A 353 -34.87 -45.39 -30.42
CA LYS A 353 -35.02 -46.60 -29.59
C LYS A 353 -36.43 -47.21 -29.74
N GLY A 354 -37.46 -46.37 -29.76
CA GLY A 354 -38.84 -46.80 -30.01
C GLY A 354 -39.01 -47.42 -31.40
N ALA A 355 -38.46 -46.79 -32.44
CA ALA A 355 -38.47 -47.30 -33.80
C ALA A 355 -37.72 -48.64 -33.92
N LYS A 356 -36.55 -48.77 -33.28
CA LYS A 356 -35.79 -50.03 -33.25
C LYS A 356 -36.67 -51.16 -32.72
N LYS A 357 -37.32 -50.96 -31.57
CA LYS A 357 -38.20 -51.96 -30.96
C LYS A 357 -39.38 -52.36 -31.88
N TYR A 358 -39.95 -51.39 -32.60
CA TYR A 358 -41.02 -51.66 -33.57
C TYR A 358 -40.52 -52.49 -34.76
N TYR A 359 -39.38 -52.13 -35.35
CA TYR A 359 -38.80 -52.87 -36.48
C TYR A 359 -38.26 -54.24 -36.07
N GLU A 360 -37.74 -54.41 -34.85
CA GLU A 360 -37.38 -55.71 -34.27
C GLU A 360 -38.60 -56.67 -34.26
N GLN A 361 -39.80 -56.16 -33.96
CA GLN A 361 -41.03 -56.96 -33.99
C GLN A 361 -41.45 -57.35 -35.41
N ILE A 362 -41.32 -56.44 -36.38
CA ILE A 362 -41.64 -56.70 -37.79
C ILE A 362 -40.65 -57.71 -38.37
N GLU A 363 -39.36 -57.50 -38.18
CA GLU A 363 -38.31 -58.39 -38.69
C GLU A 363 -38.44 -59.79 -38.08
N ALA A 364 -38.80 -59.90 -36.80
CA ALA A 364 -39.10 -61.18 -36.15
C ALA A 364 -40.33 -61.89 -36.74
N PHE A 365 -41.37 -61.13 -37.16
CA PHE A 365 -42.57 -61.67 -37.78
C PHE A 365 -42.33 -62.13 -39.24
N VAL A 366 -41.49 -61.41 -39.97
CA VAL A 366 -41.19 -61.63 -41.41
C VAL A 366 -40.07 -62.67 -41.64
N HIS A 367 -39.41 -63.13 -40.57
CA HIS A 367 -38.20 -63.96 -40.59
C HIS A 367 -38.27 -65.29 -41.39
N GLY A 368 -39.44 -65.69 -41.87
CA GLY A 368 -39.67 -66.87 -42.73
C GLY A 368 -39.90 -66.59 -44.23
N ASP A 369 -40.09 -65.33 -44.65
CA ASP A 369 -40.38 -64.96 -46.05
C ASP A 369 -39.24 -64.13 -46.65
N LYS A 370 -38.45 -64.77 -47.52
CA LYS A 370 -37.27 -64.15 -48.15
C LYS A 370 -37.63 -62.98 -49.08
N GLU A 371 -38.80 -62.99 -49.72
CA GLU A 371 -39.20 -61.88 -50.61
C GLU A 371 -39.58 -60.63 -49.82
N GLU A 372 -40.33 -60.78 -48.73
CA GLU A 372 -40.71 -59.66 -47.85
C GLU A 372 -39.48 -59.05 -47.14
N LEU A 373 -38.51 -59.88 -46.74
CA LEU A 373 -37.26 -59.39 -46.14
C LEU A 373 -36.41 -58.58 -47.15
N ILE A 374 -36.40 -58.97 -48.43
CA ILE A 374 -35.74 -58.23 -49.52
C ILE A 374 -36.50 -56.93 -49.81
N LYS A 375 -37.83 -56.94 -49.81
CA LYS A 375 -38.64 -55.72 -49.98
C LYS A 375 -38.41 -54.72 -48.84
N LEU A 376 -38.30 -55.18 -47.59
CA LEU A 376 -37.94 -54.35 -46.45
C LEU A 376 -36.54 -53.73 -46.60
N LYS A 377 -35.56 -54.50 -47.08
CA LYS A 377 -34.21 -54.02 -47.41
C LYS A 377 -34.18 -53.03 -48.61
N GLN A 378 -35.11 -53.16 -49.56
CA GLN A 378 -35.17 -52.31 -50.76
C GLN A 378 -35.96 -51.01 -50.57
N ARG A 379 -36.90 -50.97 -49.61
CA ARG A 379 -37.84 -49.85 -49.44
C ARG A 379 -37.15 -48.53 -49.04
N ASP A 380 -35.99 -48.59 -48.40
CA ASP A 380 -35.22 -47.41 -47.94
C ASP A 380 -34.31 -46.77 -49.01
N LEU A 381 -33.95 -47.51 -50.07
CA LEU A 381 -33.09 -46.99 -51.16
C LEU A 381 -33.87 -46.14 -52.18
N ILE A 382 -35.16 -46.42 -52.36
CA ILE A 382 -36.03 -45.67 -53.30
C ILE A 382 -36.17 -44.20 -52.86
N SER A 383 -36.10 -43.90 -51.56
CA SER A 383 -36.18 -42.52 -51.06
C SER A 383 -34.88 -41.72 -51.16
N GLN A 384 -33.73 -42.35 -51.45
CA GLN A 384 -32.41 -41.68 -51.47
C GLN A 384 -31.75 -41.59 -52.86
N GLY A 385 -32.32 -42.21 -53.90
CA GLY A 385 -31.90 -42.02 -55.30
C GLY A 385 -30.51 -42.57 -55.67
N LEU A 386 -29.97 -43.49 -54.86
CA LEU A 386 -28.60 -44.05 -55.01
C LEU A 386 -28.57 -45.44 -55.66
N ASP A 387 -29.69 -45.92 -56.22
CA ASP A 387 -29.85 -47.26 -56.81
C ASP A 387 -28.98 -47.53 -58.05
N ARG A 388 -28.37 -46.47 -58.64
CA ARG A 388 -27.69 -46.55 -59.94
C ARG A 388 -26.17 -46.68 -59.91
N TRP A 389 -25.48 -46.59 -58.77
CA TRP A 389 -24.01 -46.41 -58.77
C TRP A 389 -23.19 -47.33 -57.86
N ILE A 390 -23.77 -48.07 -56.91
CA ILE A 390 -23.02 -48.97 -56.00
C ILE A 390 -23.90 -50.18 -55.66
N THR A 391 -23.34 -51.41 -55.62
CA THR A 391 -23.97 -52.57 -54.98
C THR A 391 -24.03 -52.35 -53.46
N PRO A 392 -25.20 -52.14 -52.84
CA PRO A 392 -25.28 -51.88 -51.41
C PRO A 392 -25.10 -53.18 -50.62
N ASP A 393 -24.26 -53.17 -49.58
CA ASP A 393 -24.37 -54.16 -48.51
C ASP A 393 -25.72 -53.92 -47.79
N TYR A 394 -26.69 -54.81 -48.04
CA TYR A 394 -28.06 -54.64 -47.57
C TYR A 394 -28.19 -54.88 -46.05
N LYS A 395 -28.12 -53.80 -45.27
CA LYS A 395 -28.43 -53.81 -43.84
C LYS A 395 -29.93 -53.87 -43.58
N LEU A 396 -30.31 -54.52 -42.48
CA LEU A 396 -31.70 -54.48 -42.01
C LEU A 396 -32.02 -53.09 -41.42
N PRO A 397 -33.28 -52.64 -41.47
CA PRO A 397 -33.71 -51.41 -40.79
C PRO A 397 -33.25 -51.34 -39.33
N THR A 398 -33.28 -52.44 -38.58
CA THR A 398 -32.78 -52.48 -37.19
C THR A 398 -31.28 -52.19 -37.07
N GLU A 399 -30.45 -52.66 -38.02
CA GLU A 399 -29.00 -52.42 -38.05
C GLU A 399 -28.69 -50.95 -38.38
N LEU A 400 -29.44 -50.36 -39.32
CA LEU A 400 -29.34 -48.94 -39.67
C LEU A 400 -29.77 -48.05 -38.49
N ILE A 401 -30.91 -48.37 -37.86
CA ILE A 401 -31.37 -47.65 -36.67
C ILE A 401 -30.37 -47.81 -35.52
N GLU A 402 -29.71 -48.96 -35.38
CA GLU A 402 -28.69 -49.15 -34.36
C GLU A 402 -27.42 -48.32 -34.62
N GLU A 403 -27.01 -48.17 -35.88
CA GLU A 403 -25.95 -47.24 -36.27
C GLU A 403 -26.30 -45.79 -35.94
N GLU A 404 -27.51 -45.36 -36.29
CA GLU A 404 -28.02 -44.02 -35.94
C GLU A 404 -28.14 -43.82 -34.43
N ILE A 405 -28.57 -44.83 -33.66
CA ILE A 405 -28.57 -44.79 -32.20
C ILE A 405 -27.15 -44.62 -31.65
N ARG A 406 -26.14 -45.29 -32.22
CA ARG A 406 -24.74 -45.11 -31.81
C ARG A 406 -24.27 -43.68 -32.09
N GLN A 407 -24.46 -43.18 -33.31
CA GLN A 407 -24.11 -41.80 -33.67
C GLN A 407 -24.83 -40.78 -32.77
N MET A 408 -26.13 -40.99 -32.52
CA MET A 408 -26.92 -40.09 -31.68
C MET A 408 -26.45 -40.10 -30.22
N ARG A 409 -26.03 -41.26 -29.68
CA ARG A 409 -25.40 -41.32 -28.35
C ARG A 409 -24.10 -40.51 -28.29
N ASP A 410 -23.30 -40.54 -29.36
CA ASP A 410 -22.08 -39.73 -29.45
C ASP A 410 -22.39 -38.23 -29.47
N ARG A 411 -23.41 -37.83 -30.24
CA ARG A 411 -23.90 -36.45 -30.26
C ARG A 411 -24.41 -36.01 -28.89
N VAL A 412 -25.22 -36.83 -28.21
CA VAL A 412 -25.69 -36.56 -26.84
C VAL A 412 -24.52 -36.39 -25.86
N ARG A 413 -23.49 -37.25 -25.95
CA ARG A 413 -22.29 -37.11 -25.11
C ARG A 413 -21.55 -35.80 -25.40
N TYR A 414 -21.33 -35.50 -26.67
CA TYR A 414 -20.69 -34.26 -27.11
C TYR A 414 -21.48 -33.02 -26.66
N GLY A 415 -22.79 -32.98 -26.91
CA GLY A 415 -23.68 -31.89 -26.52
C GLY A 415 -23.70 -31.67 -25.00
N ARG A 416 -23.71 -32.75 -24.22
CA ARG A 416 -23.61 -32.69 -22.75
C ARG A 416 -22.28 -32.07 -22.31
N ASP A 417 -21.15 -32.57 -22.84
CA ASP A 417 -19.83 -32.12 -22.42
C ASP A 417 -19.58 -30.65 -22.83
N MET A 418 -20.03 -30.26 -24.03
CA MET A 418 -19.98 -28.87 -24.51
C MET A 418 -20.88 -27.94 -23.70
N ALA A 419 -22.13 -28.33 -23.43
CA ALA A 419 -23.04 -27.55 -22.59
C ALA A 419 -22.46 -27.35 -21.19
N THR A 420 -21.95 -28.43 -20.58
CA THR A 420 -21.36 -28.39 -19.24
C THR A 420 -20.14 -27.47 -19.20
N GLY A 421 -19.22 -27.61 -20.17
CA GLY A 421 -18.02 -26.79 -20.24
C GLY A 421 -18.32 -25.29 -20.41
N GLN A 422 -19.29 -24.94 -21.25
CA GLN A 422 -19.67 -23.54 -21.47
C GLN A 422 -20.41 -22.92 -20.28
N ILE A 423 -21.26 -23.69 -19.60
CA ILE A 423 -21.93 -23.23 -18.36
C ILE A 423 -20.92 -23.05 -17.24
N GLN A 424 -19.98 -23.99 -17.07
CA GLN A 424 -18.91 -23.88 -16.09
C GLN A 424 -18.06 -22.64 -16.35
N GLN A 425 -17.66 -22.40 -17.61
CA GLN A 425 -16.90 -21.22 -17.99
C GLN A 425 -17.66 -19.91 -17.67
N ALA A 426 -18.97 -19.87 -17.91
CA ALA A 426 -19.79 -18.72 -17.56
C ALA A 426 -19.83 -18.46 -16.04
N GLU A 427 -20.03 -19.49 -15.23
CA GLU A 427 -20.02 -19.36 -13.76
C GLU A 427 -18.62 -19.02 -13.23
N ASP A 428 -17.54 -19.55 -13.82
CA ASP A 428 -16.17 -19.21 -13.45
C ASP A 428 -15.85 -17.73 -13.73
N LEU A 429 -16.25 -17.20 -14.89
CA LEU A 429 -16.10 -15.79 -15.23
C LEU A 429 -16.92 -14.88 -14.30
N LYS A 430 -18.13 -15.32 -13.93
CA LYS A 430 -18.99 -14.61 -12.97
C LYS A 430 -18.38 -14.61 -11.57
N ASN A 431 -17.84 -15.74 -11.12
CA ASN A 431 -17.12 -15.87 -9.85
C ASN A 431 -15.87 -15.01 -9.84
N GLN A 432 -15.09 -15.01 -10.93
CA GLN A 432 -13.93 -14.14 -11.08
C GLN A 432 -14.34 -12.67 -10.92
N ARG A 433 -15.40 -12.23 -11.62
CA ARG A 433 -15.93 -10.87 -11.52
C ARG A 433 -16.32 -10.46 -10.10
N ALA A 434 -16.88 -11.39 -9.33
CA ALA A 434 -17.28 -11.15 -7.94
C ALA A 434 -16.10 -10.99 -6.97
N HIS A 435 -14.92 -11.51 -7.32
CA HIS A 435 -13.71 -11.53 -6.50
C HIS A 435 -12.60 -10.60 -7.01
N ILE A 436 -12.90 -9.74 -7.98
CA ILE A 436 -11.96 -8.74 -8.50
C ILE A 436 -12.04 -7.48 -7.63
N LEU A 437 -10.88 -7.00 -7.19
CA LEU A 437 -10.69 -5.70 -6.56
C LEU A 437 -9.51 -4.95 -7.20
N THR A 438 -9.45 -3.64 -7.01
CA THR A 438 -8.21 -2.91 -7.27
C THR A 438 -7.12 -3.32 -6.27
N ALA A 439 -5.87 -3.35 -6.74
CA ALA A 439 -4.71 -3.57 -5.87
C ALA A 439 -4.73 -2.59 -4.68
N ASP A 440 -5.07 -1.32 -4.93
CA ASP A 440 -5.16 -0.27 -3.91
C ASP A 440 -6.15 -0.63 -2.78
N LYS A 441 -7.36 -1.10 -3.12
CA LYS A 441 -8.36 -1.48 -2.10
C LYS A 441 -7.88 -2.65 -1.26
N TYR A 442 -7.34 -3.68 -1.92
CA TYR A 442 -6.86 -4.86 -1.23
C TYR A 442 -5.67 -4.53 -0.32
N ALA A 443 -4.67 -3.83 -0.84
CA ALA A 443 -3.45 -3.51 -0.12
C ALA A 443 -3.71 -2.57 1.06
N LYS A 444 -4.54 -1.52 0.90
CA LYS A 444 -4.95 -0.65 2.01
C LYS A 444 -5.61 -1.45 3.13
N ARG A 445 -6.57 -2.32 2.79
CA ARG A 445 -7.27 -3.14 3.79
C ARG A 445 -6.27 -3.99 4.57
N LYS A 446 -5.35 -4.65 3.87
CA LYS A 446 -4.32 -5.49 4.49
C LYS A 446 -3.35 -4.71 5.37
N ALA A 447 -2.90 -3.53 4.94
CA ALA A 447 -2.06 -2.65 5.74
C ALA A 447 -2.76 -2.23 7.05
N ILE A 448 -4.01 -1.78 6.94
CA ILE A 448 -4.84 -1.35 8.08
C ILE A 448 -5.04 -2.50 9.08
N GLU A 449 -5.35 -3.71 8.60
CA GLU A 449 -5.45 -4.91 9.43
C GLU A 449 -4.13 -5.21 10.14
N SER A 450 -3.00 -5.15 9.42
CA SER A 450 -1.68 -5.45 9.98
C SER A 450 -1.29 -4.48 11.10
N TYR A 451 -1.40 -3.17 10.88
CA TYR A 451 -1.05 -2.18 11.89
C TYR A 451 -1.99 -2.25 13.10
N ALA A 452 -3.27 -2.58 12.91
CA ALA A 452 -4.19 -2.80 14.02
C ALA A 452 -3.80 -4.03 14.86
N GLU A 453 -3.46 -5.14 14.22
CA GLU A 453 -2.98 -6.35 14.91
C GLU A 453 -1.64 -6.14 15.63
N LEU A 454 -0.70 -5.42 14.99
CA LEU A 454 0.58 -5.08 15.60
C LEU A 454 0.40 -4.09 16.76
N GLY A 455 -0.54 -3.15 16.67
CA GLY A 455 -0.88 -2.24 17.76
C GLY A 455 -1.44 -2.99 18.98
N LEU A 456 -2.29 -4.00 18.77
CA LEU A 456 -2.75 -4.90 19.84
C LEU A 456 -1.59 -5.67 20.46
N HIS A 457 -0.68 -6.18 19.63
CA HIS A 457 0.50 -6.88 20.12
C HIS A 457 1.39 -5.96 20.96
N ALA A 458 1.67 -4.73 20.49
CA ALA A 458 2.44 -3.74 21.24
C ALA A 458 1.79 -3.36 22.58
N MET A 459 0.46 -3.25 22.61
CA MET A 459 -0.32 -3.05 23.84
C MET A 459 -0.15 -4.21 24.82
N HIS A 460 -0.21 -5.46 24.33
CA HIS A 460 -0.03 -6.63 25.18
C HIS A 460 1.40 -6.73 25.71
N GLU A 461 2.41 -6.55 24.86
CA GLU A 461 3.82 -6.56 25.28
C GLU A 461 4.13 -5.44 26.28
N THR A 462 3.55 -4.23 26.10
CA THR A 462 3.66 -3.12 27.09
C THR A 462 3.22 -3.58 28.48
N ARG A 463 2.05 -4.24 28.56
CA ARG A 463 1.48 -4.74 29.81
C ARG A 463 2.29 -5.89 30.38
N ASP A 464 2.65 -6.85 29.54
CA ASP A 464 3.24 -8.13 29.96
C ASP A 464 4.70 -7.94 30.42
N LEU A 465 5.45 -7.07 29.74
CA LEU A 465 6.82 -6.69 30.11
C LEU A 465 6.87 -5.56 31.15
N ARG A 466 5.74 -4.90 31.43
CA ARG A 466 5.63 -3.76 32.36
C ARG A 466 6.63 -2.65 32.01
N THR A 467 6.63 -2.27 30.74
CA THR A 467 7.56 -1.27 30.23
C THR A 467 7.33 0.10 30.88
N GLU A 468 8.40 0.87 31.05
CA GLU A 468 8.35 2.22 31.64
C GLU A 468 7.64 3.21 30.72
N ARG A 469 7.78 3.01 29.40
CA ARG A 469 7.08 3.75 28.36
C ARG A 469 6.23 2.80 27.52
N PRO A 470 5.11 3.25 26.94
CA PRO A 470 4.33 2.42 26.03
C PRO A 470 5.16 2.00 24.81
N ILE A 471 5.01 0.74 24.39
CA ILE A 471 5.50 0.29 23.09
C ILE A 471 4.46 0.70 22.05
N HIS A 472 4.89 1.30 20.94
CA HIS A 472 4.01 1.64 19.84
C HIS A 472 4.60 1.19 18.51
N VAL A 473 3.73 1.03 17.51
CA VAL A 473 4.12 0.60 16.17
C VAL A 473 3.41 1.46 15.14
N GLY A 474 4.03 1.69 14.00
CA GLY A 474 3.36 2.38 12.92
C GLY A 474 4.23 2.62 11.71
N PRO A 475 3.64 3.27 10.70
CA PRO A 475 4.39 3.62 9.51
C PRO A 475 5.42 4.70 9.80
N GLU A 476 6.57 4.64 9.15
CA GLU A 476 7.35 5.82 8.79
C GLU A 476 6.83 6.34 7.44
N ILE A 477 6.70 7.65 7.26
CA ILE A 477 6.22 8.22 5.99
C ILE A 477 7.10 7.74 4.83
N GLY A 478 6.49 7.11 3.81
CA GLY A 478 7.21 6.45 2.72
C GLY A 478 7.57 7.36 1.55
N TRP A 479 7.91 6.73 0.41
CA TRP A 479 8.30 7.45 -0.80
C TRP A 479 7.10 7.95 -1.62
N PRO A 480 7.23 9.06 -2.39
CA PRO A 480 6.10 9.66 -3.10
C PRO A 480 5.34 8.76 -4.09
N ALA A 481 6.03 7.81 -4.71
CA ALA A 481 5.45 6.87 -5.69
C ALA A 481 4.69 5.70 -5.05
N GLN A 482 4.73 5.57 -3.72
CA GLN A 482 4.09 4.50 -2.97
C GLN A 482 2.99 5.08 -2.07
N TRP A 483 1.91 4.32 -1.86
CA TRP A 483 0.84 4.77 -0.97
C TRP A 483 1.30 4.72 0.49
N GLY A 484 1.10 5.82 1.20
CA GLY A 484 1.67 6.06 2.53
C GLY A 484 2.78 7.11 2.52
N GLY A 485 3.37 7.41 1.36
CA GLY A 485 4.40 8.43 1.23
C GLY A 485 3.92 9.89 1.17
N HIS A 486 2.62 10.14 1.00
CA HIS A 486 2.06 11.49 1.12
C HIS A 486 1.55 11.73 2.56
N PRO A 487 1.73 12.94 3.15
CA PRO A 487 1.22 13.28 4.48
C PRO A 487 -0.26 12.93 4.73
N ASP A 488 -1.14 13.21 3.77
CA ASP A 488 -2.57 12.84 3.90
C ASP A 488 -2.79 11.31 3.96
N GLU A 489 -1.97 10.53 3.26
CA GLU A 489 -2.06 9.05 3.23
C GLU A 489 -1.45 8.43 4.48
N PHE A 490 -0.34 8.98 4.96
CA PHE A 490 0.27 8.65 6.24
C PHE A 490 -0.73 8.82 7.40
N VAL A 491 -1.42 9.97 7.43
CA VAL A 491 -2.49 10.23 8.41
C VAL A 491 -3.67 9.27 8.21
N GLU A 492 -4.11 9.04 6.96
CA GLU A 492 -5.19 8.08 6.64
C GLU A 492 -4.87 6.69 7.18
N LEU A 493 -3.67 6.18 6.91
CA LEU A 493 -3.21 4.85 7.33
C LEU A 493 -3.23 4.70 8.86
N ILE A 494 -2.68 5.66 9.60
CA ILE A 494 -2.63 5.59 11.07
C ILE A 494 -4.04 5.67 11.66
N GLN A 495 -4.85 6.64 11.23
CA GLN A 495 -6.18 6.85 11.81
C GLN A 495 -7.14 5.70 11.49
N THR A 496 -7.07 5.13 10.29
CA THR A 496 -7.90 3.97 9.93
C THR A 496 -7.43 2.70 10.65
N SER A 497 -6.12 2.52 10.84
CA SER A 497 -5.57 1.42 11.67
C SER A 497 -6.01 1.53 13.13
N ARG A 498 -6.00 2.74 13.71
CA ARG A 498 -6.55 3.00 15.06
C ARG A 498 -8.03 2.64 15.15
N LYS A 499 -8.85 3.06 14.17
CA LYS A 499 -10.28 2.70 14.11
C LYS A 499 -10.46 1.18 14.03
N LYS A 500 -9.65 0.48 13.24
CA LYS A 500 -9.71 -0.98 13.13
C LYS A 500 -9.30 -1.67 14.44
N MET A 501 -8.29 -1.16 15.13
CA MET A 501 -7.90 -1.65 16.46
C MET A 501 -9.04 -1.47 17.48
N VAL A 502 -9.72 -0.32 17.47
CA VAL A 502 -10.90 -0.07 18.33
C VAL A 502 -12.03 -1.04 18.00
N GLU A 503 -12.34 -1.25 16.73
CA GLU A 503 -13.32 -2.23 16.27
C GLU A 503 -12.99 -3.62 16.81
N ILE A 504 -11.72 -4.04 16.72
CA ILE A 504 -11.24 -5.31 17.27
C ILE A 504 -11.39 -5.36 18.79
N MET A 505 -11.08 -4.32 19.56
CA MET A 505 -11.22 -4.39 21.03
C MET A 505 -12.68 -4.40 21.51
N THR A 506 -13.60 -3.84 20.71
CA THR A 506 -14.99 -3.60 21.14
C THR A 506 -16.02 -4.53 20.52
N SER A 507 -15.66 -5.28 19.47
CA SER A 507 -16.57 -6.23 18.83
C SER A 507 -16.51 -7.60 19.49
N SER A 508 -17.66 -8.16 19.87
CA SER A 508 -17.73 -9.52 20.46
C SER A 508 -17.33 -10.64 19.49
N THR A 509 -17.38 -10.37 18.19
CA THR A 509 -17.02 -11.32 17.13
C THR A 509 -16.16 -10.68 16.05
N ILE A 510 -15.23 -11.45 15.47
CA ILE A 510 -14.49 -11.10 14.25
C ILE A 510 -14.72 -12.23 13.24
N ASN A 511 -15.15 -11.88 12.02
CA ASN A 511 -15.43 -12.85 10.95
C ASN A 511 -16.38 -13.98 11.39
N GLY A 512 -17.40 -13.64 12.20
CA GLY A 512 -18.38 -14.59 12.72
C GLY A 512 -17.87 -15.55 13.82
N LYS A 513 -16.64 -15.37 14.30
CA LYS A 513 -16.04 -16.17 15.38
C LYS A 513 -15.90 -15.33 16.66
N PRO A 514 -15.92 -15.96 17.86
CA PRO A 514 -15.62 -15.26 19.11
C PRO A 514 -14.28 -14.53 19.00
N ASN A 515 -14.28 -13.26 19.37
CA ASN A 515 -13.11 -12.43 19.30
C ASN A 515 -12.23 -12.60 20.55
N PRO A 516 -10.98 -13.07 20.43
CA PRO A 516 -10.09 -13.26 21.58
C PRO A 516 -9.61 -11.93 22.21
N TYR A 517 -9.74 -10.82 21.49
CA TYR A 517 -9.35 -9.48 21.96
C TYR A 517 -10.52 -8.68 22.54
N PHE A 518 -11.73 -9.24 22.53
CA PHE A 518 -12.90 -8.56 23.09
C PHE A 518 -12.82 -8.55 24.62
N ASP A 519 -12.91 -7.35 25.18
CA ASP A 519 -13.02 -7.15 26.61
C ASP A 519 -14.28 -6.31 26.91
N SER A 520 -15.28 -6.92 27.55
CA SER A 520 -16.54 -6.26 27.89
C SER A 520 -16.37 -5.11 28.88
N HIS A 521 -15.21 -4.99 29.53
CA HIS A 521 -14.90 -3.90 30.47
C HIS A 521 -14.21 -2.71 29.79
N VAL A 522 -13.73 -2.85 28.56
CA VAL A 522 -13.09 -1.76 27.81
C VAL A 522 -14.15 -0.95 27.09
N SER A 523 -14.31 0.31 27.50
CA SER A 523 -15.20 1.24 26.79
C SER A 523 -14.63 1.62 25.42
N LYS A 524 -15.48 2.07 24.49
CA LYS A 524 -15.02 2.58 23.20
C LYS A 524 -14.01 3.72 23.33
N GLN A 525 -14.22 4.63 24.27
CA GLN A 525 -13.30 5.75 24.52
C GLN A 525 -11.95 5.26 25.04
N GLU A 526 -11.94 4.28 25.95
CA GLU A 526 -10.70 3.67 26.43
C GLU A 526 -9.97 2.93 25.30
N ALA A 527 -10.71 2.22 24.44
CA ALA A 527 -10.15 1.59 23.26
C ALA A 527 -9.52 2.61 22.31
N GLU A 528 -10.14 3.78 22.10
CA GLU A 528 -9.60 4.87 21.29
C GLU A 528 -8.28 5.41 21.85
N GLU A 529 -8.18 5.60 23.17
CA GLU A 529 -6.94 6.04 23.82
C GLU A 529 -5.82 4.98 23.76
N ARG A 530 -6.16 3.69 23.93
CA ARG A 530 -5.21 2.59 23.73
C ARG A 530 -4.70 2.56 22.29
N ALA A 531 -5.58 2.72 21.30
CA ALA A 531 -5.19 2.77 19.90
C ALA A 531 -4.29 3.97 19.57
N LYS A 532 -4.59 5.17 20.10
CA LYS A 532 -3.71 6.34 19.96
C LYS A 532 -2.34 6.14 20.60
N THR A 533 -2.29 5.41 21.71
CA THR A 533 -1.05 5.13 22.44
C THR A 533 -0.16 4.16 21.68
N HIS A 534 -0.73 3.08 21.15
CA HIS A 534 0.03 1.96 20.59
C HIS A 534 0.17 1.98 19.07
N ILE A 535 -0.55 2.86 18.36
CA ILE A 535 -0.38 3.09 16.92
C ILE A 535 0.02 4.54 16.67
N ARG A 536 1.30 4.76 16.39
CA ARG A 536 1.89 6.07 16.07
C ARG A 536 2.93 5.89 14.97
N GLY A 537 3.03 6.85 14.06
CA GLY A 537 4.01 6.82 12.98
C GLY A 537 5.24 7.66 13.27
N VAL A 538 6.23 7.52 12.39
CA VAL A 538 7.46 8.33 12.39
C VAL A 538 7.40 9.28 11.20
N TRP A 539 7.68 10.55 11.47
CA TRP A 539 7.76 11.55 10.42
C TRP A 539 9.23 11.79 10.06
N ASP A 540 9.64 11.30 8.89
CA ASP A 540 10.90 11.64 8.26
C ASP A 540 10.73 12.89 7.40
N SER A 541 11.51 13.93 7.71
CA SER A 541 11.42 15.22 7.05
C SER A 541 11.95 15.22 5.60
N SER A 542 12.88 14.32 5.27
CA SER A 542 13.47 14.20 3.93
C SER A 542 12.57 13.44 2.97
N HIS A 543 11.86 12.40 3.43
CA HIS A 543 10.82 11.71 2.66
C HIS A 543 9.72 12.68 2.20
N GLN A 544 9.31 13.60 3.07
CA GLN A 544 8.41 14.68 2.65
C GLN A 544 9.09 15.65 1.65
N GLY A 545 10.38 15.93 1.82
CA GLY A 545 11.18 16.75 0.89
C GLY A 545 11.25 16.16 -0.53
N MET A 546 11.20 14.83 -0.67
CA MET A 546 11.22 14.15 -1.97
C MET A 546 10.06 14.55 -2.89
N TRP A 547 8.95 15.05 -2.34
CA TRP A 547 7.83 15.56 -3.12
C TRP A 547 8.20 16.75 -4.02
N LEU A 548 9.33 17.43 -3.77
CA LEU A 548 9.83 18.48 -4.65
C LEU A 548 10.07 17.97 -6.07
N ASN A 549 10.54 16.72 -6.24
CA ASN A 549 10.76 16.12 -7.56
C ASN A 549 9.45 15.97 -8.36
N TYR A 550 8.32 15.90 -7.67
CA TYR A 550 7.00 15.71 -8.25
C TYR A 550 6.22 17.02 -8.35
N PHE A 551 6.63 18.05 -7.62
CA PHE A 551 5.95 19.36 -7.54
C PHE A 551 6.14 20.13 -8.83
N ARG A 552 5.05 20.45 -9.53
CA ARG A 552 5.14 21.05 -10.86
C ARG A 552 5.55 22.52 -10.81
N ARG A 553 6.45 22.88 -11.72
CA ARG A 553 6.74 24.28 -12.03
C ARG A 553 5.60 24.88 -12.86
N LYS A 554 5.16 26.08 -12.50
CA LYS A 554 4.21 26.89 -13.28
C LYS A 554 4.92 27.47 -14.52
N SER A 555 4.13 27.81 -15.54
CA SER A 555 4.68 28.42 -16.75
C SER A 555 5.28 29.78 -16.44
N GLY A 556 6.58 29.95 -16.69
CA GLY A 556 7.31 31.19 -16.44
C GLY A 556 7.86 31.38 -15.02
N GLU A 557 7.63 30.42 -14.13
CA GLU A 557 8.14 30.43 -12.74
C GLU A 557 9.63 30.03 -12.69
N SER A 558 10.41 30.70 -11.84
CA SER A 558 11.82 30.35 -11.57
C SER A 558 11.94 29.13 -10.63
N GLU A 559 13.13 28.55 -10.50
CA GLU A 559 13.32 27.43 -9.57
C GLU A 559 13.24 27.90 -8.11
N GLU A 560 13.67 29.12 -7.81
CA GLU A 560 13.58 29.73 -6.48
C GLU A 560 12.12 30.01 -6.08
N GLU A 561 11.31 30.50 -7.02
CA GLU A 561 9.86 30.70 -6.81
C GLU A 561 9.17 29.37 -6.54
N ARG A 562 9.43 28.35 -7.38
CA ARG A 562 8.91 26.98 -7.21
C ARG A 562 9.29 26.39 -5.84
N LEU A 563 10.57 26.53 -5.45
CA LEU A 563 11.05 26.04 -4.16
C LEU A 563 10.38 26.77 -2.99
N SER A 564 10.18 28.08 -3.08
CA SER A 564 9.48 28.87 -2.07
C SER A 564 8.02 28.41 -1.90
N GLU A 565 7.31 28.15 -3.01
CA GLU A 565 5.96 27.59 -2.98
C GLU A 565 5.94 26.17 -2.38
N PHE A 566 6.91 25.34 -2.74
CA PHE A 566 7.06 24.00 -2.17
C PHE A 566 7.29 24.04 -0.66
N LYS A 567 8.15 24.94 -0.17
CA LYS A 567 8.40 25.13 1.28
C LYS A 567 7.12 25.50 2.03
N LYS A 568 6.28 26.34 1.43
CA LYS A 568 4.97 26.67 2.00
C LYS A 568 4.07 25.43 2.06
N TRP A 569 3.97 24.68 0.97
CA TRP A 569 3.21 23.42 0.95
C TRP A 569 3.73 22.42 1.99
N TYR A 570 5.05 22.33 2.15
CA TYR A 570 5.72 21.47 3.11
C TYR A 570 5.26 21.78 4.54
N LEU A 571 5.35 23.04 4.97
CA LEU A 571 4.91 23.47 6.30
C LEU A 571 3.38 23.34 6.48
N GLU A 572 2.59 23.58 5.43
CA GLU A 572 1.14 23.28 5.45
C GLU A 572 0.86 21.80 5.73
N GLN A 573 1.65 20.87 5.16
CA GLN A 573 1.47 19.45 5.45
C GLN A 573 1.94 19.09 6.86
N VAL A 574 3.01 19.71 7.36
CA VAL A 574 3.46 19.52 8.75
C VAL A 574 2.37 19.93 9.73
N GLN A 575 1.69 21.07 9.50
CA GLN A 575 0.57 21.48 10.34
C GLN A 575 -0.55 20.43 10.37
N LYS A 576 -0.93 19.86 9.21
CA LYS A 576 -1.93 18.79 9.16
C LYS A 576 -1.52 17.55 9.96
N ILE A 577 -0.24 17.17 9.89
CA ILE A 577 0.30 16.02 10.63
C ILE A 577 0.23 16.28 12.14
N ILE A 578 0.60 17.50 12.58
CA ILE A 578 0.50 17.95 13.98
C ILE A 578 -0.95 17.85 14.45
N ASP A 579 -1.89 18.44 13.71
CA ASP A 579 -3.31 18.47 14.07
C ASP A 579 -3.93 17.07 14.16
N ALA A 580 -3.39 16.09 13.42
CA ALA A 580 -3.86 14.72 13.39
C ALA A 580 -3.42 13.87 14.60
N ASP A 581 -2.45 14.33 15.41
CA ASP A 581 -1.86 13.60 16.56
C ASP A 581 -1.47 12.15 16.21
N VAL A 582 -0.67 12.01 15.15
CA VAL A 582 -0.25 10.70 14.63
C VAL A 582 1.23 10.38 14.86
N VAL A 583 2.05 11.37 15.21
CA VAL A 583 3.52 11.24 15.27
C VAL A 583 3.99 10.77 16.64
N GLY A 584 4.81 9.71 16.66
CA GLY A 584 5.52 9.20 17.83
C GLY A 584 6.96 9.71 17.93
N ALA A 585 7.65 9.82 16.79
CA ALA A 585 9.02 10.31 16.68
C ALA A 585 9.25 11.06 15.36
N ILE A 586 10.33 11.85 15.31
CA ILE A 586 10.77 12.60 14.13
C ILE A 586 12.19 12.18 13.77
N GLN A 587 12.39 11.76 12.52
CA GLN A 587 13.70 11.75 11.88
C GLN A 587 13.90 13.12 11.22
N ALA A 588 14.80 13.92 11.79
CA ALA A 588 15.17 15.24 11.32
C ALA A 588 16.31 15.12 10.31
N VAL A 589 15.93 15.12 9.03
CA VAL A 589 16.77 14.84 7.88
C VAL A 589 16.57 15.91 6.82
N ASP A 590 17.67 16.47 6.32
CA ASP A 590 17.67 17.46 5.26
C ASP A 590 18.27 16.88 3.97
N SER A 591 18.15 17.65 2.89
CA SER A 591 18.76 17.30 1.61
C SER A 591 18.97 18.55 0.77
N ALA A 592 20.01 18.52 -0.06
CA ALA A 592 20.31 19.60 -1.01
C ALA A 592 19.40 19.60 -2.25
N THR A 593 18.61 18.54 -2.45
CA THR A 593 17.73 18.35 -3.62
C THR A 593 16.46 17.61 -3.20
N GLY A 594 15.57 17.29 -4.14
CA GLY A 594 14.44 16.38 -3.88
C GLY A 594 14.85 14.90 -3.67
N ALA A 595 16.13 14.57 -3.51
CA ALA A 595 16.57 13.23 -3.13
C ALA A 595 16.49 13.03 -1.61
N HIS A 596 16.45 11.76 -1.16
CA HIS A 596 16.66 11.41 0.25
C HIS A 596 18.17 11.47 0.57
N GLY A 597 18.63 12.66 0.95
CA GLY A 597 20.05 13.01 0.96
C GLY A 597 20.77 12.86 2.30
N HIS A 598 20.07 12.44 3.36
CA HIS A 598 20.64 12.20 4.70
C HIS A 598 21.63 13.28 5.19
N LEU A 599 21.27 14.56 5.01
CA LEU A 599 22.04 15.68 5.57
C LEU A 599 21.50 16.04 6.97
N PRO A 600 22.35 16.55 7.88
CA PRO A 600 21.89 17.14 9.14
C PRO A 600 20.88 18.27 8.90
N ALA A 601 19.93 18.44 9.82
CA ALA A 601 18.91 19.50 9.70
C ALA A 601 19.57 20.88 9.52
N GLY A 602 19.09 21.68 8.55
CA GLY A 602 19.59 23.03 8.29
C GLY A 602 20.79 23.12 7.33
N GLN A 603 21.33 21.99 6.87
CA GLN A 603 22.37 21.94 5.83
C GLN A 603 21.80 21.84 4.40
N GLY A 604 20.51 21.54 4.27
CA GLY A 604 19.86 21.39 2.97
C GLY A 604 18.96 22.56 2.59
N ILE A 605 18.04 22.28 1.68
CA ILE A 605 17.14 23.30 1.12
C ILE A 605 15.76 23.32 1.79
N PHE A 606 15.43 22.36 2.67
CA PHE A 606 14.08 22.22 3.22
C PHE A 606 13.90 22.92 4.57
N PRO A 607 12.67 23.32 4.95
CA PRO A 607 12.42 24.06 6.18
C PRO A 607 12.31 23.10 7.39
N VAL A 608 13.30 22.21 7.57
CA VAL A 608 13.28 21.14 8.60
C VAL A 608 13.28 21.75 10.01
N VAL A 609 14.10 22.78 10.24
CA VAL A 609 14.18 23.48 11.53
C VAL A 609 12.85 24.11 11.91
N ASP A 610 12.18 24.78 10.96
CA ASP A 610 10.88 25.39 11.17
C ASP A 610 9.80 24.33 11.45
N ALA A 611 9.83 23.21 10.73
CA ALA A 611 8.90 22.11 10.96
C ALA A 611 9.03 21.50 12.36
N VAL A 612 10.26 21.21 12.81
CA VAL A 612 10.51 20.71 14.18
C VAL A 612 10.06 21.74 15.22
N LYS A 613 10.29 23.04 14.96
CA LYS A 613 9.81 24.12 15.81
C LYS A 613 8.28 24.12 15.93
N MET A 614 7.55 23.95 14.83
CA MET A 614 6.08 23.84 14.85
C MET A 614 5.61 22.68 15.73
N PHE A 615 6.25 21.51 15.66
CA PHE A 615 5.95 20.39 16.57
C PHE A 615 6.17 20.79 18.03
N ARG A 616 7.31 21.41 18.37
CA ARG A 616 7.61 21.83 19.75
C ARG A 616 6.62 22.89 20.27
N GLU A 617 6.24 23.84 19.43
CA GLU A 617 5.26 24.89 19.76
C GLU A 617 3.84 24.33 19.94
N SER A 618 3.48 23.26 19.22
CA SER A 618 2.19 22.56 19.42
C SER A 618 2.07 21.82 20.75
N GLY A 619 3.18 21.70 21.50
CA GLY A 619 3.25 20.95 22.74
C GLY A 619 3.71 19.50 22.58
N TRP A 620 4.06 19.05 21.36
CA TRP A 620 4.63 17.74 21.13
C TRP A 620 6.03 17.63 21.76
N ARG A 621 6.32 16.48 22.38
CA ARG A 621 7.53 16.21 23.18
C ARG A 621 8.16 14.83 22.86
N GLY A 622 7.83 14.25 21.71
CA GLY A 622 8.41 12.99 21.27
C GLY A 622 9.88 13.12 20.90
N ALA A 623 10.47 12.00 20.49
CA ALA A 623 11.89 11.93 20.17
C ALA A 623 12.22 12.65 18.85
N VAL A 624 13.29 13.45 18.84
CA VAL A 624 13.84 14.04 17.61
C VAL A 624 15.23 13.44 17.40
N VAL A 625 15.37 12.64 16.36
CA VAL A 625 16.64 12.01 16.01
C VAL A 625 17.15 12.53 14.68
N SER A 626 18.44 12.83 14.61
CA SER A 626 19.10 13.17 13.36
C SER A 626 19.45 11.90 12.57
N GLU A 627 19.22 11.93 11.26
CA GLU A 627 19.66 10.88 10.31
C GLU A 627 20.61 11.48 9.25
N GLY A 628 21.32 12.54 9.63
CA GLY A 628 22.30 13.24 8.79
C GLY A 628 23.61 12.48 8.53
N HIS A 629 23.56 11.20 8.18
CA HIS A 629 24.73 10.31 8.08
C HIS A 629 25.77 10.75 7.05
N GLU A 630 25.37 11.46 5.99
CA GLU A 630 26.28 11.81 4.87
C GLU A 630 27.37 12.79 5.29
N GLU A 631 27.21 13.50 6.41
CA GLU A 631 28.27 14.40 6.91
C GLU A 631 29.27 13.74 7.86
N GLU A 632 29.01 12.54 8.38
CA GLU A 632 29.94 11.84 9.30
C GLU A 632 31.28 11.51 8.64
N GLN A 633 31.34 11.46 7.31
CA GLN A 633 32.60 11.27 6.57
C GLN A 633 33.53 12.50 6.62
N PHE A 634 33.00 13.69 6.93
CA PHE A 634 33.77 14.94 6.99
C PHE A 634 34.18 15.33 8.42
N GLY A 635 33.71 14.59 9.42
CA GLY A 635 34.06 14.78 10.83
C GLY A 635 33.19 13.93 11.74
N GLN A 636 33.76 13.42 12.82
CA GLN A 636 33.02 12.61 13.79
C GLN A 636 31.93 13.43 14.47
N SER A 637 30.76 12.84 14.68
CA SER A 637 29.62 13.43 15.40
C SER A 637 28.99 14.66 14.73
N ARG A 638 29.29 14.91 13.44
CA ARG A 638 28.68 15.99 12.66
C ARG A 638 27.16 15.84 12.56
N ILE A 639 26.65 14.61 12.55
CA ILE A 639 25.21 14.30 12.53
C ILE A 639 24.44 14.99 13.67
N LEU A 640 25.00 14.96 14.88
CA LEU A 640 24.43 15.60 16.07
C LEU A 640 24.81 17.08 16.15
N LEU A 641 26.09 17.39 15.94
CA LEU A 641 26.63 18.73 16.14
C LEU A 641 25.97 19.75 15.20
N GLU A 642 25.89 19.46 13.90
CA GLU A 642 25.34 20.40 12.93
C GLU A 642 23.82 20.55 13.10
N THR A 643 23.12 19.45 13.43
CA THR A 643 21.69 19.49 13.77
C THR A 643 21.43 20.34 15.01
N TRP A 644 22.25 20.19 16.06
CA TRP A 644 22.08 20.97 17.29
C TRP A 644 22.36 22.46 17.06
N LYS A 645 23.39 22.77 16.27
CA LYS A 645 23.69 24.14 15.81
C LYS A 645 22.51 24.74 15.03
N ALA A 646 21.90 23.98 14.11
CA ALA A 646 20.74 24.43 13.36
C ALA A 646 19.50 24.69 14.26
N PHE A 647 19.39 23.97 15.37
CA PHE A 647 18.37 24.24 16.40
C PHE A 647 18.69 25.42 17.33
N GLY A 648 19.74 26.20 17.04
CA GLY A 648 20.07 27.41 17.77
C GLY A 648 21.04 27.21 18.93
N ALA A 649 21.77 26.09 18.98
CA ALA A 649 22.84 25.94 19.96
C ALA A 649 23.96 26.95 19.69
N GLY A 650 24.41 27.66 20.73
CA GLY A 650 25.49 28.65 20.66
C GLY A 650 26.89 28.10 20.36
N ILE A 651 27.01 26.88 19.83
CA ILE A 651 28.28 26.26 19.46
C ILE A 651 28.76 26.88 18.14
N HIS A 652 29.65 27.84 18.26
CA HIS A 652 30.38 28.40 17.14
C HIS A 652 31.75 27.73 17.11
N SER A 653 31.96 26.82 16.15
CA SER A 653 33.31 26.34 15.86
C SER A 653 34.19 27.52 15.44
N PRO A 654 35.43 27.67 15.94
CA PRO A 654 36.39 28.63 15.41
C PRO A 654 36.92 28.06 14.08
N GLY A 655 36.08 28.08 13.05
CA GLY A 655 36.42 27.49 11.77
C GLY A 655 35.34 27.70 10.73
N TYR A 656 35.74 28.38 9.64
CA TYR A 656 35.12 28.41 8.31
C TYR A 656 34.00 29.40 7.94
N HIS A 657 33.50 30.29 8.83
CA HIS A 657 32.67 31.41 8.38
C HIS A 657 33.16 32.79 8.84
N SER A 658 33.63 33.51 7.83
CA SER A 658 33.88 34.94 7.68
C SER A 658 33.35 35.89 8.76
N VAL A 659 34.29 36.65 9.29
CA VAL A 659 34.18 37.89 10.05
C VAL A 659 33.13 38.83 9.42
N VAL A 660 31.99 39.02 10.09
CA VAL A 660 31.12 40.20 9.90
C VAL A 660 31.45 41.18 11.04
N PRO A 661 31.95 42.39 10.74
CA PRO A 661 32.22 43.37 11.78
C PRO A 661 30.90 43.93 12.32
N GLY A 662 30.63 43.75 13.62
CA GLY A 662 29.64 44.57 14.33
C GLY A 662 28.52 43.86 15.08
N ARG A 663 28.41 42.53 15.04
CA ARG A 663 27.52 41.76 15.94
C ARG A 663 28.16 40.42 16.29
N VAL A 664 28.66 40.31 17.52
CA VAL A 664 29.15 39.04 18.08
C VAL A 664 28.44 38.83 19.41
N PRO A 665 27.61 37.79 19.59
CA PRO A 665 27.53 37.15 20.89
C PRO A 665 28.83 36.39 21.06
N THR A 666 29.77 36.96 21.82
CA THR A 666 31.01 36.30 22.19
C THR A 666 30.67 35.25 23.24
N THR A 667 30.32 34.03 22.84
CA THR A 667 30.53 32.87 23.71
C THR A 667 32.04 32.79 23.96
N ALA A 668 32.45 32.91 25.22
CA ALA A 668 33.87 32.92 25.55
C ALA A 668 34.45 31.53 25.25
N TRP A 669 35.73 31.46 24.84
CA TRP A 669 36.44 30.18 24.65
C TRP A 669 36.38 29.28 25.89
N GLY A 670 36.21 29.86 27.09
CA GLY A 670 35.98 29.12 28.34
C GLY A 670 34.65 28.35 28.39
N ASP A 671 33.60 28.84 27.72
CA ASP A 671 32.28 28.18 27.65
C ASP A 671 32.30 26.97 26.70
N ILE A 672 33.19 27.00 25.70
CA ILE A 672 33.42 25.92 24.74
C ILE A 672 34.42 24.90 25.30
N GLN A 673 35.42 25.34 26.07
CA GLN A 673 36.46 24.48 26.65
C GLN A 673 35.92 23.54 27.75
N HIS A 674 34.84 23.92 28.44
CA HIS A 674 34.13 23.07 29.40
C HIS A 674 32.92 22.34 28.80
N GLY A 675 32.56 22.67 27.55
CA GLY A 675 31.60 21.91 26.76
C GLY A 675 32.31 20.79 26.00
N TYR A 676 31.70 19.62 25.94
CA TYR A 676 32.22 18.47 25.19
C TYR A 676 32.52 18.79 23.68
N PHE A 677 31.87 19.82 23.13
CA PHE A 677 31.87 20.16 21.69
C PHE A 677 33.03 21.05 21.18
N GLY A 678 34.19 20.98 21.82
CA GLY A 678 35.45 21.57 21.31
C GLY A 678 36.47 20.55 20.79
N ARG A 679 36.15 19.24 20.85
CA ARG A 679 37.09 18.14 20.58
C ARG A 679 36.67 17.38 19.32
N MET A 680 37.65 17.02 18.49
CA MET A 680 37.47 16.28 17.23
C MET A 680 37.27 14.77 17.44
N GLU A 681 37.37 14.28 18.69
CA GLU A 681 37.25 12.87 19.05
C GLU A 681 36.40 12.73 20.32
N PRO A 682 35.56 11.68 20.42
CA PRO A 682 34.79 11.38 21.61
C PRO A 682 35.67 10.91 22.78
N PRO A 683 35.18 10.96 24.02
CA PRO A 683 35.95 10.52 25.17
C PRO A 683 36.17 9.02 25.04
N TYR A 684 37.37 8.53 25.40
CA TYR A 684 37.69 7.11 25.31
C TYR A 684 36.80 6.23 26.22
N PHE A 685 36.21 6.82 27.27
CA PHE A 685 35.46 6.13 28.31
C PHE A 685 34.03 6.66 28.45
N VAL A 686 33.14 5.77 28.86
CA VAL A 686 31.74 6.05 29.20
C VAL A 686 31.68 6.28 30.71
N PHE A 687 31.23 7.45 31.17
CA PHE A 687 31.20 7.79 32.60
C PHE A 687 30.09 7.00 33.33
N GLY A 688 30.41 6.41 34.49
CA GLY A 688 29.48 5.59 35.29
C GLY A 688 30.18 4.58 36.21
N ALA A 689 29.47 3.54 36.64
CA ALA A 689 29.97 2.50 37.58
C ALA A 689 31.19 1.68 37.09
N TYR A 690 31.60 1.86 35.83
CA TYR A 690 32.80 1.28 35.21
C TYR A 690 33.97 2.27 35.07
N SER A 691 33.85 3.48 35.62
CA SER A 691 35.00 4.38 35.74
C SER A 691 36.06 3.70 36.61
N PRO A 692 37.33 3.64 36.18
CA PRO A 692 38.40 3.18 37.05
C PRO A 692 38.37 4.03 38.33
N SER A 693 38.38 3.38 39.50
CA SER A 693 38.57 4.10 40.76
C SER A 693 39.81 5.00 40.63
N ASN A 694 39.85 6.14 41.32
CA ASN A 694 41.02 7.05 41.35
C ASN A 694 42.37 6.37 41.66
N ASP A 695 42.34 5.11 42.09
CA ASP A 695 43.48 4.23 42.36
C ASP A 695 44.05 3.54 41.09
N TRP A 696 43.46 3.75 39.90
CA TRP A 696 43.86 3.10 38.66
C TRP A 696 44.37 4.12 37.62
N THR A 697 45.66 4.05 37.27
CA THR A 697 46.30 4.87 36.23
C THR A 697 46.65 4.02 35.01
N LEU A 698 46.40 4.55 33.80
CA LEU A 698 46.86 3.94 32.55
C LEU A 698 48.40 3.80 32.56
N TRP A 699 48.94 2.73 31.97
CA TRP A 699 50.39 2.59 31.73
C TRP A 699 50.94 3.82 30.98
N SER A 700 50.16 4.41 30.08
CA SER A 700 50.55 5.61 29.35
C SER A 700 50.66 6.89 30.21
N ASN A 701 50.26 6.86 31.50
CA ASN A 701 50.13 8.04 32.38
C ASN A 701 49.28 9.18 31.79
N VAL A 702 48.49 8.90 30.74
CA VAL A 702 47.49 9.85 30.24
C VAL A 702 46.40 9.92 31.30
N GLN A 703 46.11 11.13 31.79
CA GLN A 703 45.02 11.32 32.74
C GLN A 703 43.71 10.83 32.11
N LEU A 704 42.95 10.07 32.88
CA LEU A 704 41.55 9.79 32.57
C LEU A 704 40.82 11.13 32.75
N GLU A 705 40.50 11.79 31.65
CA GLU A 705 39.82 13.09 31.64
C GLU A 705 38.32 12.97 31.84
#